data_AF-A0A935M075-F1
#
_entry.id   AF-A0A935M075-F1
#
_cell.length_a   1.000
_cell.length_b   1.000
_cell.length_c   1.000
_cell.angle_alpha   90.00
_cell.angle_beta   90.00
_cell.angle_gamma   90.00
#
_symmetry.space_group_name_H-M   'P 1'
#
loop_
_entity.id
_entity.type
_entity.pdbx_description
1 polymer ?
#
loop_
_entity_poly.entity_id
_entity_poly.type
_entity_poly.pdbx_seq_one_letter_code
_entity_poly.pdbx_strand_id
1 'polypeptide(L)'
;MLSTDNGENWTEIPNQPAVDPSITNMTVETSEAAPTSFYCLADDASNSWVKSYDTFNSTWTDHASSGFDPAFADGHAFAVDQFNPNSVYVGNHIYMSWYLSGVQYPNPTFLNNGWIKNGHDDVEDIVADPATPGAFWVANHGGVYRLTTTTNPQSVSTPEDKSDGLGVAEVWSLSTSPTEPDRIALGLYHNANFVSVTPYSGSWDPDWKYLGLYGDGTLAIVDHKDPDVVYYANQLYFGSATWKRSDDWGGSSSLTLSKGGQYYQIGVLNRERNEHLYGSDKDNNGVLIVDRSTTRGSNPVAITDFANNLEVNHPNPAYSGDEKFWWFRSNPANPEHLYVGLQNYDWQQRIFRNTNVLHPDPQVVKNSWEEVPHPRRAPLNSLDPDREPPVVGFATDPWDEDHVYVAYNSSVFVDEYTDPLADQMVFRLNVSDVSTNTYPATGKFQCNGTYPCEDITMNLPNSYVDPDCLVSEQGSDGGLYISTTVGVYFTNNKRIAAFPVAPPYPDADDMNNTSGWVRLGDGLPHVISRGMEINYNINRIRVGTTGRGVWEHALHCPPAPPDISETGIHSADDFFEASGSITSDAVVPVGQDVKYRGGTEVTLGPGFHAEAGSDFHAFIHPCDGTGNSFTPKNLVTGPGSSNHDRDKEEQALSIFPNPAGGEVNLQLDGMDPDLPALYRIFDATAKQVYQGAMTLPLTRVDVSTLQGLLLVTVEQGGKRWMGKVVVQ
;
A
#
# COMPACT_ATOMS: atom_id res chain seq x y z
N MET A 1 11.05 45.26 -13.70
CA MET A 1 10.34 46.47 -14.20
C MET A 1 9.59 47.12 -13.05
N LEU A 2 9.33 48.43 -13.09
CA LEU A 2 8.55 49.16 -12.09
C LEU A 2 7.39 49.91 -12.77
N SER A 3 6.21 49.85 -12.17
CA SER A 3 5.07 50.71 -12.49
C SER A 3 4.78 51.64 -11.31
N THR A 4 4.45 52.90 -11.62
CA THR A 4 4.06 53.92 -10.63
C THR A 4 2.62 54.41 -10.85
N ASP A 5 1.89 53.74 -11.74
CA ASP A 5 0.54 54.08 -12.20
C ASP A 5 -0.39 52.86 -12.17
N ASN A 6 -0.26 52.03 -11.14
CA ASN A 6 -1.07 50.83 -10.90
C ASN A 6 -1.02 49.79 -12.05
N GLY A 7 0.12 49.68 -12.71
CA GLY A 7 0.37 48.70 -13.76
C GLY A 7 0.02 49.16 -15.17
N GLU A 8 -0.41 50.42 -15.37
CA GLU A 8 -0.72 50.94 -16.71
C GLU A 8 0.53 51.05 -17.59
N ASN A 9 1.65 51.51 -17.02
CA ASN A 9 2.93 51.60 -17.71
C ASN A 9 4.06 50.99 -16.87
N TRP A 10 5.02 50.39 -17.56
CA TRP A 10 6.18 49.75 -16.95
C TRP A 10 7.47 50.35 -17.49
N THR A 11 8.35 50.73 -16.57
CA THR A 11 9.69 51.23 -16.90
C THR A 11 10.76 50.30 -16.36
N GLU A 12 11.88 50.21 -17.08
CA GLU A 12 13.05 49.48 -16.61
C GLU A 12 13.65 50.18 -15.39
N ILE A 13 13.96 49.41 -14.35
CA ILE A 13 14.57 49.94 -13.13
C ILE A 13 16.03 50.31 -13.46
N PRO A 14 16.48 51.54 -13.17
CA PRO A 14 17.86 51.93 -13.45
C PRO A 14 18.84 51.19 -12.53
N ASN A 15 20.07 51.01 -13.02
CA ASN A 15 21.19 50.42 -12.29
C ASN A 15 20.92 49.00 -11.77
N GLN A 16 20.08 48.22 -12.46
CA GLN A 16 19.84 46.82 -12.10
C GLN A 16 21.18 46.05 -11.95
N PRO A 17 21.29 45.18 -10.93
CA PRO A 17 22.37 44.22 -10.85
C PRO A 17 22.47 43.44 -12.17
N ALA A 18 23.68 43.09 -12.58
CA ALA A 18 23.86 42.20 -13.71
C ALA A 18 23.15 40.87 -13.38
N VAL A 19 22.19 40.48 -14.21
CA VAL A 19 21.53 39.19 -14.10
C VAL A 19 22.39 38.18 -14.86
N ASP A 20 22.93 37.21 -14.14
CA ASP A 20 23.60 36.06 -14.73
C ASP A 20 22.58 35.25 -15.54
N PRO A 21 22.86 34.84 -16.79
CA PRO A 21 22.01 33.93 -17.55
C PRO A 21 21.68 32.60 -16.85
N SER A 22 22.43 32.21 -15.81
CA SER A 22 22.13 31.03 -15.01
C SER A 22 21.08 31.27 -13.91
N ILE A 23 20.67 32.52 -13.66
CA ILE A 23 19.52 32.81 -12.80
C ILE A 23 18.26 32.20 -13.42
N THR A 24 17.66 31.25 -12.70
CA THR A 24 16.45 30.54 -13.13
C THR A 24 15.19 31.24 -12.64
N ASN A 25 15.23 31.83 -11.44
CA ASN A 25 14.08 32.39 -10.76
C ASN A 25 14.40 33.75 -10.12
N MET A 26 13.41 34.65 -10.13
CA MET A 26 13.47 35.93 -9.41
C MET A 26 12.11 36.26 -8.82
N THR A 27 12.12 36.62 -7.54
CA THR A 27 10.91 36.94 -6.76
C THR A 27 11.14 38.23 -6.00
N VAL A 28 10.05 38.94 -5.69
CA VAL A 28 10.12 40.23 -5.02
C VAL A 28 9.24 40.28 -3.78
N GLU A 29 9.75 40.95 -2.76
CA GLU A 29 9.09 41.15 -1.47
C GLU A 29 9.12 42.61 -1.05
N THR A 30 8.24 42.98 -0.12
CA THR A 30 8.16 44.36 0.40
C THR A 30 8.18 44.38 1.92
N SER A 31 8.47 45.54 2.50
CA SER A 31 8.47 45.74 3.96
C SER A 31 7.82 47.07 4.30
N GLU A 32 6.83 47.06 5.20
CA GLU A 32 6.21 48.30 5.70
C GLU A 32 7.22 49.26 6.35
N ALA A 33 8.31 48.72 6.91
CA ALA A 33 9.38 49.52 7.50
C ALA A 33 10.28 50.22 6.47
N ALA A 34 10.17 49.87 5.19
CA ALA A 34 10.84 50.56 4.08
C ALA A 34 9.89 50.72 2.88
N PRO A 35 8.87 51.59 2.96
CA PRO A 35 7.79 51.67 1.96
C PRO A 35 8.22 52.22 0.60
N THR A 36 9.43 52.76 0.48
CA THR A 36 10.01 53.18 -0.80
C THR A 36 10.87 52.09 -1.44
N SER A 37 11.00 50.92 -0.80
CA SER A 37 11.88 49.84 -1.25
C SER A 37 11.10 48.57 -1.58
N PHE A 38 11.59 47.82 -2.55
CA PHE A 38 11.28 46.40 -2.70
C PHE A 38 12.57 45.59 -2.63
N TYR A 39 12.43 44.32 -2.31
CA TYR A 39 13.50 43.34 -2.16
C TYR A 39 13.37 42.32 -3.26
N CYS A 40 14.48 41.83 -3.76
CA CYS A 40 14.53 40.86 -4.83
C CYS A 40 15.47 39.75 -4.41
N LEU A 41 14.96 38.52 -4.40
CA LEU A 41 15.79 37.32 -4.49
C LEU A 41 16.02 37.03 -5.98
N ALA A 42 17.27 36.78 -6.34
CA ALA A 42 17.60 36.14 -7.60
C ALA A 42 18.31 34.83 -7.31
N ASP A 43 17.78 33.76 -7.89
CA ASP A 43 18.24 32.40 -7.65
C ASP A 43 19.02 31.84 -8.84
N ASP A 44 20.24 31.38 -8.55
CA ASP A 44 21.21 30.77 -9.46
C ASP A 44 21.76 29.45 -8.89
N ALA A 45 21.15 28.93 -7.81
CA ALA A 45 21.67 27.88 -6.90
C ALA A 45 23.04 28.19 -6.25
N SER A 46 24.02 28.65 -7.01
CA SER A 46 25.42 28.84 -6.61
C SER A 46 25.86 30.29 -6.41
N ASN A 47 25.19 31.27 -7.03
CA ASN A 47 25.45 32.72 -6.82
C ASN A 47 24.18 33.51 -6.47
N SER A 48 23.22 32.87 -5.83
CA SER A 48 21.96 33.51 -5.43
C SER A 48 22.20 34.71 -4.51
N TRP A 49 21.37 35.75 -4.64
CA TRP A 49 21.49 36.99 -3.85
C TRP A 49 20.14 37.58 -3.49
N VAL A 50 20.09 38.29 -2.35
CA VAL A 50 18.98 39.17 -1.98
C VAL A 50 19.45 40.61 -1.91
N LYS A 51 18.82 41.48 -2.70
CA LYS A 51 19.10 42.92 -2.77
C LYS A 51 17.81 43.71 -2.70
N SER A 52 17.85 44.92 -2.15
CA SER A 52 16.74 45.86 -2.18
C SER A 52 16.99 47.00 -3.13
N TYR A 53 15.95 47.49 -3.78
CA TYR A 53 15.98 48.72 -4.56
C TYR A 53 15.12 49.80 -3.90
N ASP A 54 15.72 50.93 -3.55
CA ASP A 54 15.01 52.11 -3.08
C ASP A 54 14.57 52.96 -4.28
N THR A 55 13.27 53.03 -4.50
CA THR A 55 12.64 53.77 -5.60
C THR A 55 12.82 55.27 -5.50
N PHE A 56 13.03 55.82 -4.29
CA PHE A 56 13.24 57.24 -4.09
C PHE A 56 14.67 57.65 -4.46
N ASN A 57 15.66 56.89 -3.98
CA ASN A 57 17.08 57.18 -4.19
C ASN A 57 17.66 56.53 -5.45
N SER A 58 16.93 55.60 -6.08
CA SER A 58 17.39 54.81 -7.24
C SER A 58 18.66 54.00 -6.97
N THR A 59 18.75 53.41 -5.77
CA THR A 59 19.93 52.69 -5.29
C THR A 59 19.62 51.24 -4.92
N TRP A 60 20.49 50.32 -5.33
CA TRP A 60 20.50 48.93 -4.89
C TRP A 60 21.35 48.75 -3.63
N THR A 61 20.89 47.92 -2.70
CA THR A 61 21.58 47.58 -1.44
C THR A 61 21.60 46.07 -1.22
N ASP A 62 22.72 45.53 -0.76
CA ASP A 62 22.91 44.10 -0.51
C ASP A 62 22.36 43.68 0.86
N HIS A 63 21.60 42.59 0.92
CA HIS A 63 21.07 42.01 2.15
C HIS A 63 21.52 40.56 2.37
N ALA A 64 21.72 39.79 1.30
CA ALA A 64 22.34 38.46 1.35
C ALA A 64 23.08 38.21 0.03
N SER A 65 24.30 37.68 0.06
CA SER A 65 25.11 37.46 -1.14
C SER A 65 25.84 36.11 -1.18
N SER A 66 25.68 35.29 -0.14
CA SER A 66 26.26 33.94 -0.04
C SER A 66 25.72 33.23 1.21
N GLY A 67 25.89 31.91 1.28
CA GLY A 67 25.54 31.10 2.46
C GLY A 67 24.11 30.54 2.45
N PHE A 68 23.48 30.52 1.30
CA PHE A 68 22.15 29.93 1.07
C PHE A 68 22.06 29.41 -0.38
N ASP A 69 21.14 28.48 -0.60
CA ASP A 69 20.82 27.87 -1.90
C ASP A 69 19.32 27.56 -1.92
N PRO A 70 18.49 28.47 -2.44
CA PRO A 70 17.04 28.34 -2.42
C PRO A 70 16.57 27.49 -3.61
N ALA A 71 17.25 26.35 -3.87
CA ALA A 71 16.99 25.46 -5.01
C ALA A 71 15.54 24.94 -5.14
N PHE A 72 14.73 25.11 -4.10
CA PHE A 72 13.29 24.78 -4.04
C PHE A 72 12.47 26.07 -3.92
N ALA A 73 11.14 26.03 -4.07
CA ALA A 73 10.23 27.20 -4.05
C ALA A 73 10.13 28.08 -5.30
N ASP A 74 10.84 27.80 -6.40
CA ASP A 74 10.93 28.72 -7.54
C ASP A 74 11.23 30.19 -7.13
N GLY A 75 12.06 30.35 -6.09
CA GLY A 75 12.41 31.65 -5.52
C GLY A 75 11.47 32.18 -4.43
N HIS A 76 10.39 31.49 -4.06
CA HIS A 76 9.48 31.96 -3.00
C HIS A 76 10.00 31.72 -1.57
N ALA A 77 11.09 30.99 -1.40
CA ALA A 77 11.71 30.76 -0.10
C ALA A 77 12.47 31.99 0.43
N PHE A 78 11.90 33.20 0.44
CA PHE A 78 12.50 34.34 1.12
C PHE A 78 11.48 35.37 1.60
N ALA A 79 11.79 36.03 2.73
CA ALA A 79 10.95 37.07 3.30
C ALA A 79 11.76 38.18 3.94
N VAL A 80 11.14 39.36 4.03
CA VAL A 80 11.67 40.54 4.72
C VAL A 80 10.72 40.97 5.82
N ASP A 81 11.24 41.16 7.02
CA ASP A 81 10.44 41.58 8.19
C ASP A 81 9.69 42.89 7.89
N GLN A 82 8.40 42.92 8.17
CA GLN A 82 7.56 44.11 7.98
C GLN A 82 7.94 45.27 8.92
N PHE A 83 8.67 44.99 10.00
CA PHE A 83 9.05 45.97 11.03
C PHE A 83 10.55 46.28 11.05
N ASN A 84 11.37 45.53 10.31
CA ASN A 84 12.80 45.74 10.21
C ASN A 84 13.33 45.43 8.79
N PRO A 85 13.60 46.44 7.96
CA PRO A 85 13.93 46.26 6.55
C PRO A 85 15.31 45.61 6.33
N ASN A 86 16.08 45.39 7.39
CA ASN A 86 17.38 44.74 7.34
C ASN A 86 17.33 43.28 7.82
N SER A 87 16.16 42.77 8.23
CA SER A 87 15.98 41.39 8.71
C SER A 87 15.33 40.54 7.62
N VAL A 88 16.09 39.58 7.10
CA VAL A 88 15.72 38.78 5.92
C VAL A 88 15.92 37.30 6.21
N TYR A 89 14.94 36.46 5.89
CA TYR A 89 15.10 35.01 5.82
C TYR A 89 15.16 34.56 4.37
N VAL A 90 15.99 33.55 4.10
CA VAL A 90 16.09 32.89 2.79
C VAL A 90 16.23 31.39 2.98
N GLY A 91 15.61 30.59 2.12
CA GLY A 91 15.71 29.15 2.06
C GLY A 91 17.10 28.69 1.65
N ASN A 92 17.45 27.49 2.06
CA ASN A 92 18.71 26.83 1.78
C ASN A 92 18.48 25.31 1.78
N HIS A 93 17.88 24.78 0.72
CA HIS A 93 17.34 23.41 0.68
C HIS A 93 16.34 23.17 1.83
N ILE A 94 16.57 22.13 2.63
CA ILE A 94 15.86 21.81 3.88
C ILE A 94 16.19 22.74 5.05
N TYR A 95 17.00 23.78 4.82
CA TYR A 95 17.41 24.76 5.81
C TYR A 95 16.92 26.15 5.45
N MET A 96 17.18 27.09 6.36
CA MET A 96 17.05 28.51 6.08
C MET A 96 18.24 29.26 6.67
N SER A 97 18.49 30.44 6.12
CA SER A 97 19.51 31.37 6.56
C SER A 97 18.85 32.70 6.93
N TRP A 98 19.18 33.22 8.11
CA TRP A 98 18.75 34.53 8.55
C TRP A 98 19.88 35.54 8.38
N TYR A 99 19.55 36.69 7.80
CA TYR A 99 20.44 37.82 7.63
C TYR A 99 19.88 39.01 8.39
N LEU A 100 20.74 39.66 9.17
CA LEU A 100 20.42 40.95 9.77
C LEU A 100 21.50 41.96 9.40
N SER A 101 21.11 42.99 8.65
CA SER A 101 22.01 44.03 8.12
C SER A 101 23.16 43.48 7.28
N GLY A 102 22.86 42.53 6.37
CA GLY A 102 23.86 41.93 5.47
C GLY A 102 24.74 40.85 6.13
N VAL A 103 24.62 40.63 7.44
CA VAL A 103 25.40 39.62 8.17
C VAL A 103 24.54 38.37 8.28
N GLN A 104 25.04 37.25 7.74
CA GLN A 104 24.46 35.93 8.01
C GLN A 104 24.64 35.62 9.48
N TYR A 105 23.54 35.40 10.18
CA TYR A 105 23.60 34.91 11.54
C TYR A 105 23.60 33.39 11.52
N PRO A 106 24.45 32.76 12.37
CA PRO A 106 24.53 31.31 12.41
C PRO A 106 23.13 30.80 12.66
N ASN A 107 22.74 29.92 11.75
CA ASN A 107 21.50 29.18 11.76
C ASN A 107 21.20 28.80 13.22
N PRO A 108 20.05 29.16 13.82
CA PRO A 108 19.63 28.39 14.98
C PRO A 108 19.74 26.94 14.56
N THR A 109 20.30 26.11 15.42
CA THR A 109 20.58 24.70 15.15
C THR A 109 19.28 23.95 14.86
N PHE A 110 18.70 24.14 13.66
CA PHE A 110 17.52 23.46 13.15
C PHE A 110 17.76 21.95 13.17
N LEU A 111 19.03 21.52 12.99
CA LEU A 111 19.42 20.11 13.06
C LEU A 111 20.35 19.69 14.21
N ASN A 112 21.20 20.54 14.78
CA ASN A 112 22.05 20.07 15.90
C ASN A 112 21.29 19.84 17.22
N ASN A 113 20.01 20.27 17.30
CA ASN A 113 19.11 20.00 18.43
C ASN A 113 17.75 19.36 18.04
N GLY A 114 17.56 18.89 16.80
CA GLY A 114 16.40 18.09 16.41
C GLY A 114 15.04 18.80 16.42
N TRP A 115 14.89 19.88 15.63
CA TRP A 115 13.64 20.67 15.60
C TRP A 115 12.82 20.49 14.32
N ILE A 116 13.46 20.40 13.13
CA ILE A 116 12.84 19.73 11.96
C ILE A 116 13.31 18.29 12.04
N LYS A 117 12.57 17.45 12.77
CA LYS A 117 12.96 16.06 13.03
C LYS A 117 12.81 15.15 11.82
N ASN A 118 12.26 15.63 10.70
CA ASN A 118 11.58 14.77 9.74
C ASN A 118 12.37 14.54 8.44
N GLY A 119 13.70 14.46 8.53
CA GLY A 119 14.51 13.75 7.53
C GLY A 119 14.60 14.31 6.09
N HIS A 120 13.72 15.18 5.57
CA HIS A 120 13.83 15.69 4.19
C HIS A 120 12.97 16.92 3.80
N ASP A 121 12.55 17.77 4.74
CA ASP A 121 11.50 18.78 4.45
C ASP A 121 12.06 20.03 3.73
N ASP A 122 12.03 20.06 2.39
CA ASP A 122 12.48 21.24 1.62
C ASP A 122 11.61 22.47 1.85
N VAL A 123 12.25 23.64 1.96
CA VAL A 123 11.57 24.91 2.22
C VAL A 123 11.00 25.47 0.92
N GLU A 124 9.68 25.65 0.90
CA GLU A 124 8.91 26.04 -0.29
C GLU A 124 8.38 27.47 -0.24
N ASP A 125 8.22 28.05 0.96
CA ASP A 125 7.77 29.44 1.06
C ASP A 125 8.19 30.05 2.39
N ILE A 126 8.51 31.34 2.40
CA ILE A 126 8.73 32.11 3.60
C ILE A 126 8.01 33.44 3.44
N VAL A 127 7.18 33.82 4.41
CA VAL A 127 6.54 35.13 4.46
C VAL A 127 6.71 35.79 5.82
N ALA A 128 6.86 37.11 5.86
CA ALA A 128 6.92 37.84 7.12
C ALA A 128 5.51 38.04 7.70
N ASP A 129 5.39 37.95 9.03
CA ASP A 129 4.15 38.23 9.72
C ASP A 129 3.83 39.73 9.66
N PRO A 130 2.68 40.14 9.10
CA PRO A 130 2.35 41.55 8.93
C PRO A 130 1.99 42.26 10.23
N ALA A 131 1.74 41.52 11.32
CA ALA A 131 1.28 42.08 12.59
C ALA A 131 2.30 41.95 13.72
N THR A 132 3.29 41.05 13.57
CA THR A 132 4.20 40.70 14.66
C THR A 132 5.66 40.95 14.27
N PRO A 133 6.33 41.96 14.86
CA PRO A 133 7.74 42.24 14.61
C PRO A 133 8.63 41.02 14.79
N GLY A 134 9.49 40.77 13.80
CA GLY A 134 10.45 39.68 13.83
C GLY A 134 9.85 38.28 13.65
N ALA A 135 8.55 38.14 13.37
CA ALA A 135 7.92 36.85 13.13
C ALA A 135 7.81 36.51 11.63
N PHE A 136 7.96 35.24 11.31
CA PHE A 136 7.92 34.70 9.96
C PHE A 136 7.11 33.41 9.92
N TRP A 137 6.47 33.14 8.79
CA TRP A 137 5.81 31.87 8.49
C TRP A 137 6.64 31.15 7.43
N VAL A 138 6.78 29.85 7.58
CA VAL A 138 7.56 29.00 6.70
C VAL A 138 6.69 27.82 6.29
N ALA A 139 6.57 27.57 4.99
CA ALA A 139 6.02 26.35 4.47
C ALA A 139 7.16 25.45 3.96
N ASN A 140 7.09 24.17 4.28
CA ASN A 140 7.97 23.14 3.75
C ASN A 140 7.15 21.85 3.50
N HIS A 141 7.76 20.84 2.90
CA HIS A 141 7.08 19.56 2.65
C HIS A 141 6.57 18.86 3.93
N GLY A 142 7.10 19.21 5.10
CA GLY A 142 6.68 18.68 6.39
C GLY A 142 5.64 19.53 7.14
N GLY A 143 5.15 20.63 6.58
CA GLY A 143 4.14 21.46 7.24
C GLY A 143 4.33 22.98 7.14
N VAL A 144 3.60 23.68 7.99
CA VAL A 144 3.67 25.14 8.14
C VAL A 144 4.12 25.46 9.56
N TYR A 145 5.13 26.32 9.68
CA TYR A 145 5.76 26.67 10.94
C TYR A 145 5.82 28.18 11.09
N ARG A 146 5.71 28.66 12.34
CA ARG A 146 5.93 30.06 12.69
C ARG A 146 7.21 30.22 13.48
N LEU A 147 8.00 31.21 13.10
CA LEU A 147 9.30 31.53 13.68
C LEU A 147 9.29 32.94 14.25
N THR A 148 10.16 33.21 15.23
CA THR A 148 10.37 34.56 15.75
C THR A 148 11.85 34.80 15.98
N THR A 149 12.37 35.81 15.29
CA THR A 149 13.72 36.35 15.53
C THR A 149 13.76 37.03 16.88
N THR A 150 14.88 36.92 17.60
CA THR A 150 15.06 37.63 18.87
C THR A 150 16.17 38.67 18.75
N THR A 151 16.23 39.58 19.71
CA THR A 151 17.29 40.59 19.80
C THR A 151 18.67 39.99 20.07
N ASN A 152 18.75 38.70 20.44
CA ASN A 152 20.00 37.98 20.55
C ASN A 152 20.12 37.05 19.32
N PRO A 153 21.03 37.36 18.37
CA PRO A 153 21.10 36.64 17.12
C PRO A 153 21.58 35.18 17.23
N GLN A 154 21.98 34.75 18.44
CA GLN A 154 22.34 33.36 18.77
C GLN A 154 21.14 32.54 19.31
N SER A 155 19.95 33.15 19.44
CA SER A 155 18.75 32.48 19.94
C SER A 155 17.54 32.84 19.08
N VAL A 156 17.28 32.08 18.02
CA VAL A 156 15.94 32.09 17.40
C VAL A 156 15.01 31.24 18.27
N SER A 157 13.73 31.62 18.37
CA SER A 157 12.76 30.81 19.09
C SER A 157 12.59 29.44 18.44
N THR A 158 12.25 28.43 19.24
CA THR A 158 11.74 27.15 18.73
C THR A 158 10.60 27.41 17.73
N PRO A 159 10.60 26.80 16.54
CA PRO A 159 9.49 26.89 15.61
C PRO A 159 8.18 26.43 16.27
N GLU A 160 7.13 27.20 16.07
CA GLU A 160 5.77 26.82 16.45
C GLU A 160 5.13 26.10 15.27
N ASP A 161 4.82 24.82 15.41
CA ASP A 161 4.10 24.06 14.40
C ASP A 161 2.66 24.59 14.25
N LYS A 162 2.26 24.83 13.01
CA LYS A 162 0.96 25.36 12.60
C LYS A 162 0.29 24.48 11.54
N SER A 163 0.69 23.21 11.48
CA SER A 163 0.27 22.26 10.45
C SER A 163 -1.06 21.55 10.76
N ASP A 164 -1.55 21.69 11.99
CA ASP A 164 -2.79 21.05 12.44
C ASP A 164 -3.98 21.41 11.51
N GLY A 165 -4.69 20.37 11.05
CA GLY A 165 -5.82 20.47 10.13
C GLY A 165 -5.49 20.76 8.65
N LEU A 166 -4.22 20.92 8.25
CA LEU A 166 -3.87 21.18 6.84
C LEU A 166 -3.87 19.92 5.98
N GLY A 167 -3.42 18.79 6.56
CA GLY A 167 -3.21 17.52 5.87
C GLY A 167 -2.29 17.65 4.67
N VAL A 168 -1.00 17.98 4.86
CA VAL A 168 -0.06 18.26 3.75
C VAL A 168 0.76 17.04 3.30
N ALA A 169 0.63 15.90 3.99
CA ALA A 169 1.47 14.75 3.72
C ALA A 169 1.23 14.18 2.32
N GLU A 170 2.33 13.94 1.59
CA GLU A 170 2.34 13.31 0.28
C GLU A 170 2.69 11.83 0.41
N VAL A 171 1.67 10.98 0.53
CA VAL A 171 1.86 9.55 0.73
C VAL A 171 2.37 8.90 -0.55
N TRP A 172 3.47 8.17 -0.46
CA TRP A 172 4.04 7.35 -1.54
C TRP A 172 3.96 5.86 -1.26
N SER A 173 4.00 5.47 0.01
CA SER A 173 3.79 4.11 0.46
C SER A 173 2.95 4.11 1.73
N LEU A 174 1.94 3.26 1.79
CA LEU A 174 1.05 3.07 2.93
C LEU A 174 1.06 1.59 3.29
N SER A 175 1.17 1.29 4.59
CA SER A 175 0.88 -0.05 5.10
C SER A 175 0.17 0.03 6.44
N THR A 176 -0.90 -0.76 6.61
CA THR A 176 -1.66 -0.88 7.85
C THR A 176 -1.45 -2.26 8.47
N SER A 177 -1.39 -2.32 9.80
CA SER A 177 -1.47 -3.61 10.48
C SER A 177 -2.85 -4.25 10.25
N PRO A 178 -2.92 -5.57 10.00
CA PRO A 178 -4.18 -6.29 9.93
C PRO A 178 -4.82 -6.55 11.29
N THR A 179 -4.04 -6.46 12.38
CA THR A 179 -4.48 -6.82 13.75
C THR A 179 -4.61 -5.63 14.68
N GLU A 180 -3.84 -4.56 14.46
CA GLU A 180 -3.80 -3.38 15.34
C GLU A 180 -4.19 -2.12 14.56
N PRO A 181 -5.44 -1.62 14.70
CA PRO A 181 -5.96 -0.57 13.84
C PRO A 181 -5.25 0.78 14.03
N ASP A 182 -4.57 1.00 15.15
CA ASP A 182 -3.79 2.20 15.42
C ASP A 182 -2.42 2.22 14.75
N ARG A 183 -2.06 1.17 14.02
CA ARG A 183 -0.74 1.01 13.40
C ARG A 183 -0.80 1.19 11.89
N ILE A 184 -0.42 2.39 11.46
CA ILE A 184 -0.18 2.77 10.09
C ILE A 184 1.28 3.19 9.95
N ALA A 185 1.94 2.71 8.91
CA ALA A 185 3.25 3.15 8.49
C ALA A 185 3.15 3.85 7.13
N LEU A 186 3.87 4.96 6.99
CA LEU A 186 3.90 5.80 5.79
C LEU A 186 5.33 6.01 5.30
N GLY A 187 5.52 5.91 4.00
CA GLY A 187 6.61 6.56 3.28
C GLY A 187 6.07 7.79 2.58
N LEU A 188 6.67 8.96 2.83
CA LEU A 188 6.23 10.24 2.33
C LEU A 188 7.27 10.85 1.38
N TYR A 189 6.79 11.47 0.30
CA TYR A 189 7.62 12.28 -0.57
C TYR A 189 8.10 13.53 0.17
N HIS A 190 9.41 13.83 0.07
CA HIS A 190 10.07 14.94 0.75
C HIS A 190 9.84 15.05 2.27
N ASN A 191 9.36 13.99 2.91
CA ASN A 191 9.05 13.99 4.33
C ASN A 191 9.22 12.60 4.95
N ALA A 192 10.20 11.83 4.46
CA ALA A 192 10.70 10.60 5.08
C ALA A 192 9.65 9.53 5.46
N ASN A 193 9.92 8.73 6.50
CA ASN A 193 9.08 7.61 6.92
C ASN A 193 8.52 7.81 8.32
N PHE A 194 7.24 7.51 8.50
CA PHE A 194 6.45 7.78 9.70
C PHE A 194 5.63 6.57 10.14
N VAL A 195 5.34 6.49 11.44
CA VAL A 195 4.32 5.60 12.00
C VAL A 195 3.36 6.36 12.89
N SER A 196 2.09 5.93 12.94
CA SER A 196 1.12 6.44 13.89
C SER A 196 1.43 5.95 15.32
N VAL A 197 1.13 6.78 16.33
CA VAL A 197 1.38 6.46 17.75
C VAL A 197 0.17 6.67 18.66
N THR A 198 -0.92 7.24 18.15
CA THR A 198 -2.17 7.44 18.91
C THR A 198 -3.04 6.19 18.85
N PRO A 199 -3.50 5.63 19.99
CA PRO A 199 -4.44 4.52 20.00
C PRO A 199 -5.72 4.81 19.22
N TYR A 200 -6.25 3.77 18.55
CA TYR A 200 -7.42 3.89 17.68
C TYR A 200 -8.69 4.15 18.50
N SER A 201 -9.55 5.03 18.00
CA SER A 201 -10.84 5.34 18.62
C SER A 201 -11.88 5.78 17.57
N GLY A 202 -13.14 6.00 17.95
CA GLY A 202 -14.18 6.41 17.01
C GLY A 202 -14.00 7.80 16.39
N SER A 203 -13.19 8.66 17.02
CA SER A 203 -12.79 9.98 16.51
C SER A 203 -11.27 10.04 16.39
N TRP A 204 -10.71 9.03 15.72
CA TRP A 204 -9.26 8.85 15.65
C TRP A 204 -8.58 9.99 14.90
N ASP A 205 -7.61 10.60 15.55
CA ASP A 205 -6.77 11.67 15.05
C ASP A 205 -5.32 11.30 15.39
N PRO A 206 -4.60 10.63 14.48
CA PRO A 206 -3.31 10.05 14.79
C PRO A 206 -2.20 11.11 14.86
N ASP A 207 -1.44 11.07 15.94
CA ASP A 207 -0.11 11.65 16.00
C ASP A 207 0.87 10.74 15.26
N TRP A 208 1.88 11.34 14.65
CA TRP A 208 2.86 10.65 13.82
C TRP A 208 4.27 10.77 14.40
N LYS A 209 5.04 9.69 14.22
CA LYS A 209 6.42 9.58 14.69
C LYS A 209 7.35 9.25 13.52
N TYR A 210 8.36 10.08 13.34
CA TYR A 210 9.46 9.86 12.41
C TYR A 210 10.31 8.63 12.78
N LEU A 211 10.66 7.82 11.78
CA LEU A 211 11.40 6.56 11.94
C LEU A 211 12.94 6.69 11.86
N GLY A 212 13.51 7.89 11.75
CA GLY A 212 14.97 8.04 11.81
C GLY A 212 15.71 7.60 10.54
N LEU A 213 15.10 7.76 9.37
CA LEU A 213 15.74 7.55 8.06
C LEU A 213 15.50 8.76 7.14
N TYR A 214 16.60 9.44 6.79
CA TYR A 214 16.63 10.66 5.98
C TYR A 214 16.31 10.40 4.50
N GLY A 215 15.72 11.38 3.81
CA GLY A 215 15.34 11.32 2.39
C GLY A 215 13.89 10.87 2.16
N ASP A 216 13.45 10.83 0.91
CA ASP A 216 12.07 10.46 0.54
C ASP A 216 11.73 9.04 0.98
N GLY A 217 10.61 8.89 1.69
CA GLY A 217 10.11 7.60 2.13
C GLY A 217 9.51 6.84 0.96
N THR A 218 10.24 5.85 0.44
CA THR A 218 9.82 5.10 -0.76
C THR A 218 9.09 3.80 -0.44
N LEU A 219 9.17 3.33 0.80
CA LEU A 219 8.56 2.08 1.24
C LEU A 219 8.22 2.12 2.72
N ALA A 220 7.04 1.63 3.06
CA ALA A 220 6.65 1.21 4.39
C ALA A 220 5.94 -0.15 4.31
N ILE A 221 6.32 -1.11 5.17
CA ILE A 221 5.66 -2.42 5.27
C ILE A 221 5.49 -2.77 6.74
N VAL A 222 4.26 -3.00 7.17
CA VAL A 222 3.95 -3.59 8.47
C VAL A 222 3.92 -5.11 8.31
N ASP A 223 4.58 -5.84 9.22
CA ASP A 223 4.49 -7.30 9.25
C ASP A 223 3.06 -7.72 9.62
N HIS A 224 2.45 -8.53 8.77
CA HIS A 224 1.05 -8.92 8.88
C HIS A 224 0.77 -9.95 9.98
N LYS A 225 1.80 -10.50 10.64
CA LYS A 225 1.66 -11.37 11.83
C LYS A 225 2.16 -10.70 13.10
N ASP A 226 3.15 -9.83 12.98
CA ASP A 226 3.78 -9.14 14.10
C ASP A 226 3.66 -7.62 13.90
N PRO A 227 2.62 -6.98 14.44
CA PRO A 227 2.35 -5.58 14.20
C PRO A 227 3.44 -4.64 14.76
N ASP A 228 4.35 -5.12 15.61
CA ASP A 228 5.52 -4.36 16.10
C ASP A 228 6.66 -4.28 15.08
N VAL A 229 6.64 -5.13 14.06
CA VAL A 229 7.70 -5.17 13.05
C VAL A 229 7.33 -4.31 11.85
N VAL A 230 8.16 -3.29 11.58
CA VAL A 230 8.00 -2.37 10.45
C VAL A 230 9.28 -2.29 9.64
N TYR A 231 9.15 -2.42 8.33
CA TYR A 231 10.21 -2.19 7.35
C TYR A 231 9.98 -0.87 6.66
N TYR A 232 11.04 -0.13 6.38
CA TYR A 232 10.95 1.15 5.70
C TYR A 232 12.24 1.45 4.95
N ALA A 233 12.14 2.25 3.89
CA ALA A 233 13.28 2.60 3.06
C ALA A 233 13.20 4.04 2.55
N ASN A 234 14.33 4.55 2.08
CA ASN A 234 14.44 5.85 1.45
C ASN A 234 14.90 5.73 -0.01
N GLN A 235 14.80 6.84 -0.75
CA GLN A 235 15.40 6.92 -2.06
C GLN A 235 16.93 6.79 -2.03
N LEU A 236 17.52 6.27 -3.11
CA LEU A 236 18.96 6.16 -3.28
C LEU A 236 19.60 7.56 -3.36
N TYR A 237 20.25 7.97 -2.27
CA TYR A 237 20.99 9.23 -2.18
C TYR A 237 22.48 8.95 -1.91
N PHE A 238 23.37 9.62 -2.65
CA PHE A 238 24.84 9.45 -2.57
C PHE A 238 25.37 8.00 -2.62
N GLY A 239 24.71 7.11 -3.35
CA GLY A 239 25.21 5.75 -3.62
C GLY A 239 24.89 4.69 -2.58
N SER A 240 24.01 4.95 -1.61
CA SER A 240 23.44 3.91 -0.73
C SER A 240 21.98 4.17 -0.37
N ALA A 241 21.05 3.38 -0.93
CA ALA A 241 19.68 3.32 -0.45
C ALA A 241 19.69 2.43 0.78
N THR A 242 18.92 2.78 1.82
CA THR A 242 18.97 2.04 3.08
C THR A 242 17.59 1.50 3.42
N TRP A 243 17.46 0.18 3.35
CA TRP A 243 16.37 -0.51 4.03
C TRP A 243 16.65 -0.55 5.52
N LYS A 244 15.62 -0.27 6.32
CA LYS A 244 15.64 -0.46 7.76
C LYS A 244 14.48 -1.34 8.21
N ARG A 245 14.68 -1.99 9.36
CA ARG A 245 13.65 -2.72 10.10
C ARG A 245 13.65 -2.25 11.55
N SER A 246 12.49 -1.96 12.12
CA SER A 246 12.29 -1.89 13.57
C SER A 246 11.42 -3.08 13.98
N ASP A 247 11.73 -3.69 15.12
CA ASP A 247 10.97 -4.78 15.72
C ASP A 247 10.16 -4.28 16.95
N ASP A 248 10.00 -2.96 17.09
CA ASP A 248 9.37 -2.28 18.24
C ASP A 248 8.58 -1.02 17.82
N TRP A 249 7.95 -1.07 16.64
CA TRP A 249 7.12 -0.01 16.06
C TRP A 249 7.80 1.37 16.03
N GLY A 250 9.04 1.38 15.52
CA GLY A 250 9.88 2.55 15.43
C GLY A 250 10.47 3.00 16.76
N GLY A 251 10.51 2.15 17.78
CA GLY A 251 10.98 2.42 19.14
C GLY A 251 12.46 2.81 19.24
N SER A 252 13.27 1.99 19.90
CA SER A 252 14.60 2.35 20.38
C SER A 252 15.75 1.86 19.50
N SER A 253 15.51 0.90 18.60
CA SER A 253 16.55 0.46 17.66
C SER A 253 15.99 0.04 16.30
N SER A 254 16.74 0.36 15.25
CA SER A 254 16.46 -0.08 13.88
C SER A 254 17.68 -0.83 13.33
N LEU A 255 17.44 -1.93 12.62
CA LEU A 255 18.45 -2.69 11.92
C LEU A 255 18.55 -2.19 10.48
N THR A 256 19.74 -1.79 10.06
CA THR A 256 20.05 -1.57 8.64
C THR A 256 20.13 -2.92 7.93
N LEU A 257 19.39 -3.06 6.83
CA LEU A 257 19.42 -4.24 5.98
C LEU A 257 20.34 -3.99 4.78
N SER A 258 21.14 -4.99 4.41
CA SER A 258 22.04 -4.91 3.26
C SER A 258 21.25 -5.09 1.96
N LYS A 259 20.53 -4.08 1.50
CA LYS A 259 19.71 -4.13 0.28
C LYS A 259 19.85 -2.85 -0.54
N GLY A 260 19.79 -2.97 -1.87
CA GLY A 260 19.29 -1.93 -2.76
C GLY A 260 20.30 -1.27 -3.70
N GLY A 261 20.05 -1.41 -5.00
CA GLY A 261 20.69 -0.65 -6.09
C GLY A 261 19.73 0.18 -6.95
N GLN A 262 18.41 0.06 -6.76
CA GLN A 262 17.40 0.88 -7.45
C GLN A 262 17.20 2.25 -6.76
N TYR A 263 16.79 3.29 -7.50
CA TYR A 263 16.52 4.61 -6.90
C TYR A 263 15.35 4.59 -5.91
N TYR A 264 14.20 4.07 -6.34
CA TYR A 264 13.03 3.86 -5.48
C TYR A 264 13.08 2.44 -4.89
N GLN A 265 13.17 2.31 -3.57
CA GLN A 265 13.22 1.01 -2.91
C GLN A 265 11.80 0.46 -2.77
N ILE A 266 11.61 -0.82 -3.12
CA ILE A 266 10.30 -1.45 -3.01
C ILE A 266 10.42 -2.96 -2.75
N GLY A 267 9.41 -3.54 -2.11
CA GLY A 267 9.36 -4.97 -1.89
C GLY A 267 8.10 -5.38 -1.13
N VAL A 268 8.06 -6.64 -0.72
CA VAL A 268 6.89 -7.22 -0.04
C VAL A 268 7.34 -8.38 0.86
N LEU A 269 6.56 -8.63 1.91
CA LEU A 269 6.69 -9.84 2.73
C LEU A 269 5.90 -10.99 2.10
N ASN A 270 6.40 -12.22 2.25
CA ASN A 270 5.59 -13.40 1.93
C ASN A 270 4.36 -13.46 2.86
N ARG A 271 3.18 -13.81 2.32
CA ARG A 271 1.92 -13.79 3.09
C ARG A 271 1.86 -14.84 4.20
N GLU A 272 2.52 -15.99 4.03
CA GLU A 272 2.53 -17.04 5.07
C GLU A 272 3.84 -17.03 5.86
N ARG A 273 4.99 -16.77 5.23
CA ARG A 273 6.30 -16.80 5.88
C ARG A 273 6.85 -15.40 6.04
N ASN A 274 6.42 -14.67 7.05
CA ASN A 274 6.82 -13.27 7.29
C ASN A 274 8.32 -13.06 7.56
N GLU A 275 9.10 -14.12 7.78
CA GLU A 275 10.56 -14.07 7.75
C GLU A 275 11.15 -13.96 6.32
N HIS A 276 10.35 -14.25 5.30
CA HIS A 276 10.72 -14.12 3.89
C HIS A 276 10.37 -12.71 3.38
N LEU A 277 11.41 -11.96 3.02
CA LEU A 277 11.29 -10.60 2.49
C LEU A 277 11.86 -10.56 1.07
N TYR A 278 11.01 -10.14 0.13
CA TYR A 278 11.39 -9.88 -1.26
C TYR A 278 11.61 -8.38 -1.45
N GLY A 279 12.61 -7.99 -2.23
CA GLY A 279 12.82 -6.58 -2.56
C GLY A 279 13.56 -6.37 -3.86
N SER A 280 13.45 -5.15 -4.38
CA SER A 280 14.18 -4.67 -5.56
C SER A 280 15.67 -4.52 -5.27
N ASP A 281 16.51 -4.99 -6.18
CA ASP A 281 17.95 -4.69 -6.19
C ASP A 281 18.47 -4.57 -7.65
N LYS A 282 19.75 -4.24 -7.81
CA LYS A 282 20.47 -4.31 -9.08
C LYS A 282 21.71 -5.20 -8.92
N ASP A 283 22.00 -6.01 -9.93
CA ASP A 283 23.24 -6.78 -9.97
C ASP A 283 24.48 -5.89 -10.22
N ASN A 284 25.67 -6.49 -10.25
CA ASN A 284 26.93 -5.76 -10.48
C ASN A 284 27.01 -5.08 -11.87
N ASN A 285 26.12 -5.44 -12.80
CA ASN A 285 26.02 -4.84 -14.13
C ASN A 285 24.91 -3.77 -14.20
N GLY A 286 24.21 -3.50 -13.09
CA GLY A 286 23.09 -2.56 -13.03
C GLY A 286 21.76 -3.14 -13.51
N VAL A 287 21.65 -4.46 -13.73
CA VAL A 287 20.41 -5.11 -14.16
C VAL A 287 19.51 -5.33 -12.95
N LEU A 288 18.21 -5.06 -13.10
CA LEU A 288 17.21 -5.33 -12.08
C LEU A 288 17.18 -6.80 -11.63
N ILE A 289 17.15 -7.01 -10.32
CA ILE A 289 16.96 -8.32 -9.71
C ILE A 289 15.94 -8.26 -8.57
N VAL A 290 15.27 -9.38 -8.33
CA VAL A 290 14.53 -9.62 -7.11
C VAL A 290 15.43 -10.35 -6.13
N ASP A 291 15.62 -9.77 -4.96
CA ASP A 291 16.34 -10.39 -3.85
C ASP A 291 15.35 -10.98 -2.85
N ARG A 292 15.65 -12.20 -2.39
CA ARG A 292 14.94 -12.87 -1.30
C ARG A 292 15.85 -13.01 -0.10
N SER A 293 15.38 -12.55 1.05
CA SER A 293 15.92 -12.96 2.35
C SER A 293 14.95 -13.92 3.02
N THR A 294 15.48 -14.92 3.72
CA THR A 294 14.70 -15.86 4.55
C THR A 294 14.86 -15.60 6.05
N THR A 295 15.56 -14.51 6.41
CA THR A 295 15.85 -14.10 7.79
C THR A 295 15.52 -12.63 8.02
N ARG A 296 14.33 -12.21 7.59
CA ARG A 296 13.80 -10.85 7.79
C ARG A 296 14.73 -9.75 7.25
N GLY A 297 15.39 -10.01 6.13
CA GLY A 297 16.23 -9.04 5.40
C GLY A 297 17.74 -9.17 5.58
N SER A 298 18.24 -10.04 6.47
CA SER A 298 19.68 -10.12 6.78
C SER A 298 20.52 -10.96 5.81
N ASN A 299 19.90 -11.81 4.99
CA ASN A 299 20.59 -12.73 4.06
C ASN A 299 20.03 -12.67 2.63
N PRO A 300 20.03 -11.51 1.97
CA PRO A 300 19.48 -11.40 0.63
C PRO A 300 20.25 -12.30 -0.36
N VAL A 301 19.49 -12.97 -1.21
CA VAL A 301 19.98 -13.79 -2.32
C VAL A 301 19.15 -13.46 -3.55
N ALA A 302 19.81 -13.16 -4.66
CA ALA A 302 19.17 -12.94 -5.95
C ALA A 302 18.40 -14.19 -6.41
N ILE A 303 17.11 -14.03 -6.69
CA ILE A 303 16.21 -15.10 -7.15
C ILE A 303 15.66 -14.87 -8.56
N THR A 304 16.19 -13.90 -9.30
CA THR A 304 15.93 -13.67 -10.74
C THR A 304 17.22 -13.74 -11.56
N ASP A 305 17.07 -13.90 -12.87
CA ASP A 305 18.13 -13.73 -13.87
C ASP A 305 17.60 -12.95 -15.08
N PHE A 306 17.25 -11.69 -14.86
CA PHE A 306 16.70 -10.82 -15.91
C PHE A 306 17.76 -10.27 -16.87
N ALA A 307 19.04 -10.55 -16.66
CA ALA A 307 20.13 -10.10 -17.52
C ALA A 307 19.97 -10.57 -18.98
N ASN A 308 19.34 -11.74 -19.16
CA ASN A 308 19.10 -12.33 -20.48
C ASN A 308 17.68 -12.08 -21.02
N ASN A 309 16.84 -11.33 -20.29
CA ASN A 309 15.48 -11.03 -20.72
C ASN A 309 15.44 -9.68 -21.45
N LEU A 310 15.20 -9.70 -22.76
CA LEU A 310 15.14 -8.50 -23.61
C LEU A 310 13.99 -7.55 -23.27
N GLU A 311 12.98 -8.01 -22.53
CA GLU A 311 11.87 -7.19 -22.03
C GLU A 311 12.25 -6.41 -20.77
N VAL A 312 13.36 -6.77 -20.12
CA VAL A 312 13.84 -6.16 -18.87
C VAL A 312 15.18 -5.46 -19.06
N ASN A 313 16.11 -6.06 -19.81
CA ASN A 313 17.47 -5.56 -19.98
C ASN A 313 17.77 -5.26 -21.46
N HIS A 314 18.31 -4.07 -21.73
CA HIS A 314 18.68 -3.67 -23.09
C HIS A 314 20.14 -4.03 -23.42
N PRO A 315 20.42 -4.60 -24.61
CA PRO A 315 21.79 -4.96 -25.00
C PRO A 315 22.73 -3.76 -25.27
N ASN A 316 22.19 -2.55 -25.46
CA ASN A 316 22.99 -1.32 -25.58
C ASN A 316 23.03 -0.57 -24.23
N PRO A 317 24.21 -0.42 -23.60
CA PRO A 317 24.38 0.27 -22.32
C PRO A 317 23.97 1.75 -22.31
N ALA A 318 23.78 2.38 -23.47
CA ALA A 318 23.28 3.74 -23.54
C ALA A 318 21.85 3.90 -22.99
N TYR A 319 21.10 2.79 -22.88
CA TYR A 319 19.73 2.76 -22.36
C TYR A 319 19.64 2.13 -20.96
N SER A 320 20.78 1.72 -20.37
CA SER A 320 20.77 1.13 -19.02
C SER A 320 20.62 2.22 -17.97
N GLY A 321 19.63 2.10 -17.10
CA GLY A 321 19.46 3.02 -15.97
C GLY A 321 18.01 3.37 -15.65
N ASP A 322 17.14 3.39 -16.66
CA ASP A 322 15.74 3.80 -16.53
C ASP A 322 14.84 2.65 -16.03
N GLU A 323 15.32 1.42 -16.10
CA GLU A 323 14.55 0.25 -15.68
C GLU A 323 14.38 0.24 -14.15
N LYS A 324 13.14 0.02 -13.71
CA LYS A 324 12.80 -0.08 -12.29
C LYS A 324 11.59 -0.96 -12.03
N PHE A 325 11.61 -1.67 -10.91
CA PHE A 325 10.41 -2.26 -10.33
C PHE A 325 9.48 -1.16 -9.81
N TRP A 326 8.19 -1.32 -10.07
CA TRP A 326 7.13 -0.39 -9.67
C TRP A 326 6.33 -0.88 -8.47
N TRP A 327 6.16 -2.19 -8.34
CA TRP A 327 5.41 -2.82 -7.25
C TRP A 327 5.76 -4.31 -7.12
N PHE A 328 5.51 -4.83 -5.92
CA PHE A 328 5.66 -6.24 -5.55
C PHE A 328 4.37 -6.72 -4.87
N ARG A 329 3.96 -7.96 -5.14
CA ARG A 329 2.74 -8.55 -4.58
C ARG A 329 2.92 -10.04 -4.29
N SER A 330 2.75 -10.40 -3.03
CA SER A 330 2.59 -11.80 -2.62
C SER A 330 1.13 -12.20 -2.79
N ASN A 331 0.87 -13.39 -3.33
CA ASN A 331 -0.50 -13.89 -3.46
C ASN A 331 -1.00 -14.45 -2.10
N PRO A 332 -2.14 -13.98 -1.57
CA PRO A 332 -2.71 -14.54 -0.35
C PRO A 332 -3.30 -15.95 -0.49
N ALA A 333 -3.74 -16.33 -1.68
CA ALA A 333 -4.28 -17.66 -1.96
C ALA A 333 -3.17 -18.73 -2.03
N ASN A 334 -1.99 -18.37 -2.53
CA ASN A 334 -0.82 -19.26 -2.55
C ASN A 334 0.49 -18.52 -2.23
N PRO A 335 1.15 -18.82 -1.10
CA PRO A 335 2.40 -18.17 -0.70
C PRO A 335 3.62 -18.52 -1.57
N GLU A 336 3.52 -19.49 -2.48
CA GLU A 336 4.57 -19.75 -3.48
C GLU A 336 4.54 -18.75 -4.64
N HIS A 337 3.46 -17.98 -4.78
CA HIS A 337 3.26 -17.04 -5.87
C HIS A 337 3.70 -15.62 -5.50
N LEU A 338 4.67 -15.09 -6.25
CA LEU A 338 5.13 -13.70 -6.16
C LEU A 338 4.97 -13.02 -7.52
N TYR A 339 4.38 -11.83 -7.53
CA TYR A 339 4.22 -10.98 -8.71
C TYR A 339 5.04 -9.70 -8.56
N VAL A 340 5.61 -9.23 -9.67
CA VAL A 340 6.34 -7.97 -9.76
C VAL A 340 5.92 -7.22 -11.03
N GLY A 341 5.71 -5.91 -10.88
CA GLY A 341 5.57 -4.98 -11.99
C GLY A 341 6.88 -4.25 -12.21
N LEU A 342 7.32 -4.12 -13.45
CA LEU A 342 8.51 -3.36 -13.80
C LEU A 342 8.29 -2.49 -15.02
N GLN A 343 8.90 -1.31 -15.00
CA GLN A 343 9.11 -0.49 -16.18
C GLN A 343 10.42 -0.88 -16.83
N ASN A 344 10.38 -1.13 -18.14
CA ASN A 344 11.57 -1.40 -18.93
C ASN A 344 12.15 -0.10 -19.54
N TYR A 345 13.26 -0.25 -20.25
CA TYR A 345 14.00 0.84 -20.92
C TYR A 345 13.20 1.57 -22.01
N ASP A 346 12.09 0.99 -22.48
CA ASP A 346 11.17 1.61 -23.44
C ASP A 346 9.96 2.26 -22.74
N TRP A 347 10.07 2.48 -21.42
CA TRP A 347 9.04 3.09 -20.57
C TRP A 347 7.74 2.30 -20.48
N GLN A 348 7.74 1.03 -20.88
CA GLN A 348 6.57 0.15 -20.86
C GLN A 348 6.55 -0.71 -19.60
N GLN A 349 5.36 -0.96 -19.07
CA GLN A 349 5.18 -1.87 -17.95
C GLN A 349 5.16 -3.33 -18.44
N ARG A 350 5.73 -4.20 -17.61
CA ARG A 350 5.70 -5.66 -17.72
C ARG A 350 5.34 -6.24 -16.37
N ILE A 351 4.61 -7.34 -16.39
CA ILE A 351 4.26 -8.09 -15.20
C ILE A 351 5.00 -9.42 -15.25
N PHE A 352 5.70 -9.78 -14.19
CA PHE A 352 6.33 -11.09 -14.05
C PHE A 352 5.79 -11.77 -12.81
N ARG A 353 5.69 -13.10 -12.87
CA ARG A 353 5.35 -13.93 -11.73
C ARG A 353 6.36 -15.04 -11.53
N ASN A 354 6.44 -15.50 -10.29
CA ASN A 354 7.14 -16.71 -9.89
C ASN A 354 6.16 -17.59 -9.12
N THR A 355 6.10 -18.89 -9.45
CA THR A 355 5.20 -19.85 -8.80
C THR A 355 5.89 -20.82 -7.84
N ASN A 356 7.19 -20.62 -7.57
CA ASN A 356 8.01 -21.47 -6.71
C ASN A 356 8.90 -20.62 -5.78
N VAL A 357 8.40 -19.47 -5.32
CA VAL A 357 9.27 -18.46 -4.69
C VAL A 357 9.84 -18.88 -3.33
N LEU A 358 9.27 -19.90 -2.68
CA LEU A 358 9.79 -20.46 -1.43
C LEU A 358 10.74 -21.64 -1.64
N HIS A 359 10.99 -22.07 -2.87
CA HIS A 359 11.92 -23.17 -3.14
C HIS A 359 13.31 -22.87 -2.56
N PRO A 360 13.94 -23.81 -1.82
CA PRO A 360 15.18 -23.53 -1.09
C PRO A 360 16.36 -23.23 -2.03
N ASP A 361 16.41 -23.87 -3.21
CA ASP A 361 17.41 -23.60 -4.24
C ASP A 361 17.05 -22.34 -5.05
N PRO A 362 17.83 -21.25 -4.99
CA PRO A 362 17.59 -20.03 -5.76
C PRO A 362 17.59 -20.26 -7.27
N GLN A 363 18.32 -21.26 -7.79
CA GLN A 363 18.37 -21.50 -9.24
C GLN A 363 17.04 -22.03 -9.77
N VAL A 364 16.33 -22.86 -9.00
CA VAL A 364 14.98 -23.31 -9.35
C VAL A 364 14.02 -22.11 -9.37
N VAL A 365 14.12 -21.21 -8.40
CA VAL A 365 13.33 -19.97 -8.38
C VAL A 365 13.62 -19.12 -9.62
N LYS A 366 14.90 -18.90 -9.96
CA LYS A 366 15.32 -18.16 -11.17
C LYS A 366 14.70 -18.70 -12.45
N ASN A 367 14.65 -20.02 -12.57
CA ASN A 367 14.10 -20.69 -13.75
C ASN A 367 12.55 -20.72 -13.79
N SER A 368 11.88 -20.29 -12.71
CA SER A 368 10.41 -20.31 -12.58
C SER A 368 9.75 -18.95 -12.80
N TRP A 369 10.51 -17.94 -13.22
CA TRP A 369 9.95 -16.64 -13.59
C TRP A 369 9.36 -16.68 -14.99
N GLU A 370 8.14 -16.17 -15.12
CA GLU A 370 7.45 -16.03 -16.40
C GLU A 370 6.72 -14.69 -16.48
N GLU A 371 6.57 -14.16 -17.70
CA GLU A 371 5.82 -12.93 -17.93
C GLU A 371 4.32 -13.22 -17.87
N VAL A 372 3.57 -12.39 -17.13
CA VAL A 372 2.12 -12.45 -17.09
C VAL A 372 1.57 -11.58 -18.22
N PRO A 373 0.76 -12.13 -19.13
CA PRO A 373 0.18 -11.38 -20.23
C PRO A 373 -0.82 -10.34 -19.70
N HIS A 374 -0.88 -9.17 -20.35
CA HIS A 374 -1.89 -8.16 -20.05
C HIS A 374 -2.41 -7.47 -21.33
N PRO A 375 -3.68 -7.03 -21.38
CA PRO A 375 -4.37 -6.73 -22.66
C PRO A 375 -3.74 -5.61 -23.48
N ARG A 376 -3.20 -4.58 -22.82
CA ARG A 376 -2.60 -3.39 -23.46
C ARG A 376 -1.08 -3.48 -23.50
N ARG A 377 -0.52 -4.69 -23.52
CA ARG A 377 0.93 -4.91 -23.66
C ARG A 377 1.44 -4.41 -25.02
N ALA A 378 2.16 -3.29 -25.02
CA ALA A 378 2.81 -2.79 -26.22
C ALA A 378 4.07 -3.63 -26.59
N PRO A 379 4.38 -3.83 -27.87
CA PRO A 379 5.66 -4.37 -28.31
C PRO A 379 6.83 -3.45 -27.95
N LEU A 380 8.03 -4.01 -27.75
CA LEU A 380 9.25 -3.22 -27.59
C LEU A 380 9.52 -2.33 -28.82
N ASN A 381 10.03 -1.12 -28.58
CA ASN A 381 10.28 -0.07 -29.57
C ASN A 381 9.01 0.44 -30.25
N SER A 382 7.86 0.37 -29.55
CA SER A 382 6.64 1.03 -30.03
C SER A 382 6.83 2.54 -30.03
N LEU A 383 6.35 3.21 -31.07
CA LEU A 383 6.36 4.68 -31.10
C LEU A 383 5.48 5.23 -29.98
N ASP A 384 5.74 6.45 -29.49
CA ASP A 384 4.91 7.11 -28.47
C ASP A 384 3.38 7.03 -28.72
N PRO A 385 2.85 7.26 -29.95
CA PRO A 385 1.41 7.10 -30.20
C PRO A 385 0.90 5.65 -30.10
N ASP A 386 1.78 4.65 -30.15
CA ASP A 386 1.43 3.24 -30.01
C ASP A 386 1.61 2.73 -28.57
N ARG A 387 2.21 3.54 -27.68
CA ARG A 387 2.37 3.26 -26.25
C ARG A 387 1.01 3.27 -25.56
N GLU A 388 0.92 2.47 -24.51
CA GLU A 388 -0.28 2.34 -23.69
C GLU A 388 0.03 2.88 -22.30
N PRO A 389 -0.99 3.40 -21.58
CA PRO A 389 -0.83 3.75 -20.18
C PRO A 389 -0.16 2.62 -19.39
N PRO A 390 0.66 2.91 -18.38
CA PRO A 390 1.30 1.89 -17.56
C PRO A 390 0.26 1.14 -16.71
N VAL A 391 0.51 -0.16 -16.45
CA VAL A 391 -0.17 -0.90 -15.38
C VAL A 391 0.40 -0.43 -14.04
N VAL A 392 -0.44 0.22 -13.23
CA VAL A 392 -0.04 0.78 -11.92
C VAL A 392 -0.75 0.10 -10.76
N GLY A 393 -1.95 -0.46 -10.98
CA GLY A 393 -2.67 -1.26 -9.99
C GLY A 393 -2.54 -2.75 -10.26
N PHE A 394 -2.29 -3.53 -9.20
CA PHE A 394 -2.33 -4.98 -9.25
C PHE A 394 -2.87 -5.53 -7.93
N ALA A 395 -3.87 -6.41 -8.03
CA ALA A 395 -4.42 -7.16 -6.91
C ALA A 395 -4.60 -8.63 -7.31
N THR A 396 -4.45 -9.53 -6.35
CA THR A 396 -4.75 -10.97 -6.51
C THR A 396 -6.09 -11.27 -5.87
N ASP A 397 -6.81 -12.27 -6.36
CA ASP A 397 -7.92 -12.82 -5.60
C ASP A 397 -7.39 -13.49 -4.31
N PRO A 398 -7.97 -13.20 -3.12
CA PRO A 398 -7.47 -13.72 -1.87
C PRO A 398 -7.77 -15.21 -1.64
N TRP A 399 -8.66 -15.82 -2.43
CA TRP A 399 -9.05 -17.22 -2.31
C TRP A 399 -8.73 -18.04 -3.56
N ASP A 400 -8.47 -17.39 -4.69
CA ASP A 400 -8.16 -18.02 -5.95
C ASP A 400 -6.78 -17.57 -6.46
N GLU A 401 -5.83 -18.50 -6.53
CA GLU A 401 -4.47 -18.18 -6.96
C GLU A 401 -4.36 -17.87 -8.46
N ASP A 402 -5.37 -18.24 -9.24
CA ASP A 402 -5.41 -18.15 -10.68
C ASP A 402 -6.02 -16.85 -11.18
N HIS A 403 -6.64 -16.04 -10.32
CA HIS A 403 -7.26 -14.78 -10.74
C HIS A 403 -6.51 -13.56 -10.22
N VAL A 404 -6.23 -12.63 -11.12
CA VAL A 404 -5.59 -11.35 -10.83
C VAL A 404 -6.35 -10.20 -11.49
N TYR A 405 -6.21 -9.02 -10.92
CA TYR A 405 -6.81 -7.78 -11.36
C TYR A 405 -5.70 -6.78 -11.69
N VAL A 406 -5.81 -6.12 -12.83
CA VAL A 406 -4.86 -5.10 -13.28
C VAL A 406 -5.58 -3.79 -13.56
N ALA A 407 -4.99 -2.67 -13.13
CA ALA A 407 -5.45 -1.33 -13.48
C ALA A 407 -4.37 -0.55 -14.22
N TYR A 408 -4.77 0.03 -15.34
CA TYR A 408 -3.99 0.98 -16.11
C TYR A 408 -4.18 2.39 -15.54
N ASN A 409 -3.12 3.20 -15.59
CA ASN A 409 -3.11 4.56 -15.04
C ASN A 409 -4.26 5.44 -15.57
N SER A 410 -4.70 5.23 -16.82
CA SER A 410 -5.76 5.97 -17.48
C SER A 410 -6.35 5.16 -18.65
N SER A 411 -7.44 5.66 -19.25
CA SER A 411 -8.01 5.08 -20.47
C SER A 411 -7.17 5.36 -21.72
N VAL A 412 -6.46 6.49 -21.77
CA VAL A 412 -5.69 6.94 -22.93
C VAL A 412 -4.30 7.40 -22.52
N PHE A 413 -3.29 7.13 -23.36
CA PHE A 413 -1.90 7.51 -23.09
C PHE A 413 -1.66 9.02 -23.16
N VAL A 414 -2.47 9.74 -23.93
CA VAL A 414 -2.42 11.20 -24.08
C VAL A 414 -3.61 11.85 -23.36
N ASP A 415 -3.40 13.01 -22.74
CA ASP A 415 -4.35 13.74 -21.89
C ASP A 415 -5.54 14.37 -22.67
N GLU A 416 -6.23 13.58 -23.50
CA GLU A 416 -7.43 13.97 -24.24
C GLU A 416 -8.65 13.16 -23.75
N TYR A 417 -9.26 13.65 -22.66
CA TYR A 417 -10.51 13.09 -22.15
C TYR A 417 -11.71 13.64 -22.93
N THR A 418 -12.29 12.79 -23.77
CA THR A 418 -13.46 13.15 -24.58
C THR A 418 -14.75 12.44 -24.12
N ASP A 419 -14.64 11.34 -23.39
CA ASP A 419 -15.76 10.58 -22.82
C ASP A 419 -15.77 10.69 -21.28
N PRO A 420 -16.93 10.94 -20.64
CA PRO A 420 -17.04 10.94 -19.18
C PRO A 420 -16.73 9.59 -18.52
N LEU A 421 -16.88 8.47 -19.24
CA LEU A 421 -16.58 7.15 -18.72
C LEU A 421 -15.18 6.68 -19.15
N ALA A 422 -14.53 5.96 -18.25
CA ALA A 422 -13.29 5.26 -18.56
C ALA A 422 -13.58 4.11 -19.53
N ASP A 423 -12.60 3.83 -20.39
CA ASP A 423 -12.54 2.65 -21.24
C ASP A 423 -11.25 1.87 -20.95
N GLN A 424 -11.31 0.54 -20.98
CA GLN A 424 -10.14 -0.37 -20.93
C GLN A 424 -9.12 -0.02 -19.83
N MET A 425 -9.62 0.28 -18.63
CA MET A 425 -8.83 0.72 -17.49
C MET A 425 -8.59 -0.41 -16.48
N VAL A 426 -9.58 -1.27 -16.24
CA VAL A 426 -9.50 -2.34 -15.22
C VAL A 426 -9.86 -3.67 -15.85
N PHE A 427 -9.01 -4.69 -15.66
CA PHE A 427 -9.23 -6.02 -16.21
C PHE A 427 -9.09 -7.09 -15.14
N ARG A 428 -9.90 -8.15 -15.30
CA ARG A 428 -9.74 -9.43 -14.60
C ARG A 428 -9.08 -10.43 -15.54
N LEU A 429 -8.05 -11.14 -15.07
CA LEU A 429 -7.28 -12.12 -15.84
C LEU A 429 -7.30 -13.47 -15.10
N ASN A 430 -7.56 -14.56 -15.82
CA ASN A 430 -7.22 -15.90 -15.35
C ASN A 430 -5.80 -16.24 -15.82
N VAL A 431 -4.92 -16.56 -14.88
CA VAL A 431 -3.51 -16.83 -15.07
C VAL A 431 -3.14 -18.27 -14.69
N SER A 432 -4.08 -19.19 -14.49
CA SER A 432 -3.83 -20.61 -14.15
C SER A 432 -2.71 -21.25 -15.00
N ASP A 433 -2.72 -20.98 -16.31
CA ASP A 433 -1.71 -21.50 -17.23
C ASP A 433 -1.29 -20.47 -18.27
N VAL A 434 -0.35 -19.59 -17.91
CA VAL A 434 0.24 -18.61 -18.83
C VAL A 434 1.19 -19.26 -19.85
N SER A 435 1.54 -20.55 -19.68
CA SER A 435 2.56 -21.25 -20.47
C SER A 435 2.03 -21.94 -21.73
N THR A 436 0.70 -22.09 -21.88
CA THR A 436 0.06 -22.96 -22.88
C THR A 436 -0.29 -22.34 -24.24
N ASN A 437 0.28 -21.17 -24.60
CA ASN A 437 -0.19 -20.35 -25.75
C ASN A 437 -1.64 -19.88 -25.62
N THR A 438 -2.23 -19.94 -24.42
CA THR A 438 -3.59 -19.46 -24.15
C THR A 438 -3.71 -17.96 -24.42
N TYR A 439 -2.68 -17.20 -24.06
CA TYR A 439 -2.50 -15.78 -24.40
C TYR A 439 -1.52 -15.62 -25.56
N PRO A 440 -1.55 -14.48 -26.28
CA PRO A 440 -0.51 -14.22 -27.27
C PRO A 440 0.84 -14.08 -26.56
N ALA A 441 1.88 -14.67 -27.14
CA ALA A 441 3.24 -14.58 -26.60
C ALA A 441 3.75 -13.13 -26.54
N THR A 442 3.31 -12.25 -27.43
CA THR A 442 3.67 -10.83 -27.44
C THR A 442 2.53 -9.96 -27.98
N GLY A 443 2.52 -8.69 -27.58
CA GLY A 443 1.62 -7.66 -28.11
C GLY A 443 0.24 -7.59 -27.43
N LYS A 444 -0.57 -6.65 -27.92
CA LYS A 444 -1.89 -6.31 -27.37
C LYS A 444 -2.92 -7.40 -27.71
N PHE A 445 -3.90 -7.58 -26.84
CA PHE A 445 -5.06 -8.42 -27.06
C PHE A 445 -6.33 -7.83 -26.44
N GLN A 446 -7.47 -8.37 -26.84
CA GLN A 446 -8.79 -7.87 -26.45
C GLN A 446 -9.49 -8.88 -25.54
N CYS A 447 -10.09 -8.41 -24.45
CA CYS A 447 -10.87 -9.22 -23.52
C CYS A 447 -12.32 -9.37 -23.98
N ASN A 448 -12.49 -9.94 -25.18
CA ASN A 448 -13.78 -10.13 -25.84
C ASN A 448 -14.26 -11.59 -25.81
N GLY A 449 -13.73 -12.40 -24.89
CA GLY A 449 -13.99 -13.84 -24.77
C GLY A 449 -13.04 -14.73 -25.60
N THR A 450 -12.13 -14.16 -26.39
CA THR A 450 -11.07 -14.95 -27.07
C THR A 450 -10.01 -15.46 -26.10
N TYR A 451 -9.69 -14.63 -25.11
CA TYR A 451 -8.71 -14.90 -24.07
C TYR A 451 -9.43 -14.98 -22.72
N PRO A 452 -8.90 -15.71 -21.73
CA PRO A 452 -9.56 -15.86 -20.43
C PRO A 452 -9.36 -14.60 -19.57
N CYS A 453 -9.88 -13.48 -20.07
CA CYS A 453 -9.87 -12.18 -19.44
C CYS A 453 -11.16 -11.41 -19.71
N GLU A 454 -11.43 -10.43 -18.87
CA GLU A 454 -12.62 -9.59 -18.92
C GLU A 454 -12.23 -8.13 -18.65
N ASP A 455 -12.77 -7.21 -19.46
CA ASP A 455 -12.74 -5.77 -19.15
C ASP A 455 -13.87 -5.45 -18.16
N ILE A 456 -13.49 -5.03 -16.96
CA ILE A 456 -14.42 -4.70 -15.88
C ILE A 456 -14.43 -3.19 -15.59
N THR A 457 -14.05 -2.36 -16.56
CA THR A 457 -14.04 -0.89 -16.43
C THR A 457 -15.45 -0.32 -16.27
N MET A 458 -16.41 -0.84 -17.03
CA MET A 458 -17.85 -0.57 -16.90
C MET A 458 -18.20 0.93 -16.85
N ASN A 459 -18.73 1.42 -15.71
CA ASN A 459 -19.16 2.80 -15.49
C ASN A 459 -18.16 3.61 -14.65
N LEU A 460 -16.90 3.19 -14.53
CA LEU A 460 -15.90 4.01 -13.84
C LEU A 460 -15.77 5.39 -14.52
N PRO A 461 -15.67 6.49 -13.75
CA PRO A 461 -15.38 7.79 -14.32
C PRO A 461 -14.00 7.84 -14.96
N ASN A 462 -13.91 8.53 -16.10
CA ASN A 462 -12.64 8.74 -16.79
C ASN A 462 -11.70 9.60 -15.95
N SER A 463 -10.67 8.99 -15.37
CA SER A 463 -9.79 9.61 -14.38
C SER A 463 -8.41 8.94 -14.38
N TYR A 464 -7.52 9.38 -13.48
CA TYR A 464 -6.21 8.78 -13.28
C TYR A 464 -6.17 7.94 -12.01
N VAL A 465 -5.33 6.91 -12.03
CA VAL A 465 -4.95 6.09 -10.87
C VAL A 465 -3.43 5.96 -10.78
N ASP A 466 -2.88 5.78 -9.59
CA ASP A 466 -1.43 5.64 -9.35
C ASP A 466 -1.11 4.26 -8.74
N PRO A 467 0.15 3.92 -8.39
CA PRO A 467 0.47 2.65 -7.74
C PRO A 467 -0.36 2.34 -6.51
N ASP A 468 -0.58 1.04 -6.31
CA ASP A 468 -1.33 0.49 -5.17
C ASP A 468 -2.79 1.00 -5.11
N CYS A 469 -3.38 1.32 -6.26
CA CYS A 469 -4.77 1.78 -6.39
C CYS A 469 -5.83 0.67 -6.43
N LEU A 470 -5.46 -0.61 -6.31
CA LEU A 470 -6.40 -1.74 -6.30
C LEU A 470 -6.22 -2.60 -5.05
N VAL A 471 -7.33 -3.00 -4.42
CA VAL A 471 -7.33 -4.00 -3.34
C VAL A 471 -8.56 -4.89 -3.42
N SER A 472 -8.35 -6.21 -3.28
CA SER A 472 -9.41 -7.21 -3.20
C SER A 472 -9.87 -7.40 -1.76
N GLU A 473 -11.18 -7.49 -1.55
CA GLU A 473 -11.79 -7.74 -0.24
C GLU A 473 -11.84 -9.24 0.07
N GLN A 474 -11.15 -9.65 1.13
CA GLN A 474 -11.18 -11.02 1.62
C GLN A 474 -12.56 -11.37 2.16
N GLY A 475 -13.06 -12.52 1.71
CA GLY A 475 -14.38 -13.04 2.07
C GLY A 475 -15.52 -12.17 1.56
N SER A 476 -15.35 -11.63 0.37
CA SER A 476 -16.43 -11.07 -0.45
C SER A 476 -16.63 -11.93 -1.70
N ASP A 477 -17.68 -11.66 -2.46
CA ASP A 477 -17.90 -12.27 -3.77
C ASP A 477 -17.08 -11.55 -4.85
N GLY A 478 -15.75 -11.67 -4.80
CA GLY A 478 -14.85 -10.97 -5.73
C GLY A 478 -14.88 -9.45 -5.58
N GLY A 479 -15.13 -8.97 -4.36
CA GLY A 479 -15.15 -7.54 -4.02
C GLY A 479 -13.81 -6.90 -4.32
N LEU A 480 -13.86 -5.78 -5.04
CA LEU A 480 -12.69 -5.05 -5.52
C LEU A 480 -12.91 -3.56 -5.29
N TYR A 481 -11.91 -2.90 -4.71
CA TYR A 481 -11.87 -1.46 -4.59
C TYR A 481 -10.83 -0.87 -5.53
N ILE A 482 -11.14 0.29 -6.10
CA ILE A 482 -10.21 1.11 -6.86
C ILE A 482 -10.20 2.55 -6.34
N SER A 483 -9.01 3.11 -6.11
CA SER A 483 -8.85 4.53 -5.77
C SER A 483 -8.41 5.33 -7.00
N THR A 484 -9.14 6.41 -7.29
CA THR A 484 -8.92 7.32 -8.43
C THR A 484 -8.75 8.75 -7.93
N THR A 485 -8.33 9.66 -8.82
CA THR A 485 -8.26 11.10 -8.51
C THR A 485 -9.59 11.75 -8.16
N VAL A 486 -10.73 11.08 -8.37
CA VAL A 486 -12.07 11.64 -8.13
C VAL A 486 -12.89 10.86 -7.10
N GLY A 487 -12.38 9.72 -6.60
CA GLY A 487 -13.11 8.88 -5.66
C GLY A 487 -12.53 7.49 -5.49
N VAL A 488 -12.98 6.79 -4.45
CA VAL A 488 -12.81 5.35 -4.29
C VAL A 488 -14.10 4.67 -4.73
N TYR A 489 -13.99 3.60 -5.50
CA TYR A 489 -15.13 2.87 -6.04
C TYR A 489 -15.03 1.40 -5.67
N PHE A 490 -16.19 0.75 -5.52
CA PHE A 490 -16.35 -0.67 -5.21
C PHE A 490 -17.13 -1.39 -6.31
N THR A 491 -16.73 -2.61 -6.63
CA THR A 491 -17.51 -3.58 -7.39
C THR A 491 -17.34 -4.98 -6.82
N ASN A 492 -18.13 -5.94 -7.28
CA ASN A 492 -18.02 -7.37 -6.97
C ASN A 492 -18.58 -8.21 -8.13
N ASN A 493 -18.51 -9.54 -8.08
CA ASN A 493 -18.98 -10.41 -9.17
C ASN A 493 -20.47 -10.21 -9.48
N LYS A 494 -21.33 -10.07 -8.47
CA LYS A 494 -22.76 -9.78 -8.66
C LYS A 494 -23.00 -8.46 -9.39
N ARG A 495 -22.29 -7.40 -9.01
CA ARG A 495 -22.38 -6.09 -9.66
C ARG A 495 -21.89 -6.13 -11.10
N ILE A 496 -20.78 -6.84 -11.36
CA ILE A 496 -20.24 -7.05 -12.72
C ILE A 496 -21.28 -7.79 -13.57
N ALA A 497 -21.83 -8.91 -13.07
CA ALA A 497 -22.82 -9.70 -13.79
C ALA A 497 -24.14 -8.94 -14.05
N ALA A 498 -24.51 -8.00 -13.18
CA ALA A 498 -25.71 -7.17 -13.33
C ALA A 498 -25.51 -5.95 -14.25
N PHE A 499 -24.27 -5.64 -14.65
CA PHE A 499 -23.99 -4.43 -15.43
C PHE A 499 -24.59 -4.53 -16.85
N PRO A 500 -25.30 -3.48 -17.32
CA PRO A 500 -25.96 -3.54 -18.62
C PRO A 500 -24.93 -3.48 -19.75
N VAL A 501 -25.12 -4.34 -20.76
CA VAL A 501 -24.26 -4.42 -21.96
C VAL A 501 -24.40 -3.22 -22.91
N ALA A 502 -25.36 -2.32 -22.66
CA ALA A 502 -25.61 -1.14 -23.49
C ALA A 502 -26.21 0.02 -22.66
N PRO A 503 -26.04 1.28 -23.10
CA PRO A 503 -26.56 2.46 -22.40
C PRO A 503 -28.10 2.45 -22.22
N PRO A 504 -28.62 3.19 -21.22
CA PRO A 504 -27.90 4.06 -20.29
C PRO A 504 -27.17 3.25 -19.21
N TYR A 505 -25.91 3.61 -18.97
CA TYR A 505 -25.14 3.03 -17.88
C TYR A 505 -25.54 3.68 -16.55
N PRO A 506 -25.56 2.92 -15.45
CA PRO A 506 -25.76 3.49 -14.11
C PRO A 506 -24.60 4.42 -13.75
N ASP A 507 -24.91 5.51 -13.05
CA ASP A 507 -23.91 6.44 -12.56
C ASP A 507 -23.16 5.80 -11.37
N ALA A 508 -21.82 5.84 -11.40
CA ALA A 508 -21.00 5.34 -10.30
C ALA A 508 -21.15 6.19 -9.04
N ASP A 509 -21.50 7.48 -9.17
CA ASP A 509 -21.76 8.38 -8.03
C ASP A 509 -23.17 8.21 -7.42
N ASP A 510 -24.08 7.46 -8.06
CA ASP A 510 -25.38 7.13 -7.47
C ASP A 510 -25.23 6.01 -6.44
N MET A 511 -25.34 6.35 -5.16
CA MET A 511 -25.27 5.40 -4.04
C MET A 511 -26.35 4.30 -4.09
N ASN A 512 -27.42 4.47 -4.87
CA ASN A 512 -28.44 3.43 -5.09
C ASN A 512 -28.10 2.49 -6.25
N ASN A 513 -26.97 2.70 -6.92
CA ASN A 513 -26.52 1.84 -8.00
C ASN A 513 -26.23 0.41 -7.49
N THR A 514 -26.86 -0.58 -8.11
CA THR A 514 -26.75 -2.01 -7.78
C THR A 514 -25.94 -2.82 -8.80
N SER A 515 -25.33 -2.19 -9.80
CA SER A 515 -24.57 -2.86 -10.87
C SER A 515 -23.35 -2.06 -11.31
N GLY A 516 -22.28 -2.72 -11.73
CA GLY A 516 -20.99 -2.07 -11.97
C GLY A 516 -20.41 -1.41 -10.72
N TRP A 517 -19.57 -0.41 -10.93
CA TRP A 517 -18.90 0.33 -9.86
C TRP A 517 -19.85 1.30 -9.16
N VAL A 518 -19.70 1.40 -7.85
CA VAL A 518 -20.36 2.39 -7.01
C VAL A 518 -19.33 3.11 -6.15
N ARG A 519 -19.46 4.42 -6.01
CA ARG A 519 -18.59 5.23 -5.17
C ARG A 519 -18.72 4.82 -3.71
N LEU A 520 -17.58 4.85 -3.02
CA LEU A 520 -17.48 4.62 -1.59
C LEU A 520 -17.29 5.95 -0.87
N GLY A 521 -18.26 6.29 -0.01
CA GLY A 521 -18.17 7.43 0.89
C GLY A 521 -18.12 8.81 0.23
N ASP A 522 -17.99 9.81 1.08
CA ASP A 522 -17.78 11.21 0.72
C ASP A 522 -16.45 11.74 1.30
N GLY A 523 -16.09 12.97 0.95
CA GLY A 523 -14.97 13.68 1.59
C GLY A 523 -13.57 13.25 1.18
N LEU A 524 -13.38 12.23 0.32
CA LEU A 524 -12.08 12.00 -0.31
C LEU A 524 -11.74 13.22 -1.19
N PRO A 525 -10.61 13.91 -0.95
CA PRO A 525 -10.23 15.04 -1.78
C PRO A 525 -9.94 14.59 -3.21
N HIS A 526 -10.20 15.46 -4.19
CA HIS A 526 -9.86 15.19 -5.59
C HIS A 526 -8.36 15.36 -5.82
N VAL A 527 -7.59 14.38 -5.36
CA VAL A 527 -6.13 14.33 -5.44
C VAL A 527 -5.69 12.93 -5.84
N ILE A 528 -4.45 12.80 -6.28
CA ILE A 528 -3.85 11.50 -6.56
C ILE A 528 -3.84 10.66 -5.27
N SER A 529 -4.23 9.40 -5.39
CA SER A 529 -4.14 8.41 -4.32
C SER A 529 -2.98 7.45 -4.59
N ARG A 530 -2.21 7.16 -3.53
CA ARG A 530 -1.12 6.17 -3.54
C ARG A 530 -1.20 5.33 -2.28
N GLY A 531 -1.28 4.02 -2.47
CA GLY A 531 -1.48 3.08 -1.37
C GLY A 531 -2.95 2.96 -1.00
N MET A 532 -3.46 1.73 -1.03
CA MET A 532 -4.78 1.39 -0.53
C MET A 532 -4.74 0.02 0.13
N GLU A 533 -5.18 -0.05 1.38
CA GLU A 533 -5.20 -1.29 2.15
C GLU A 533 -6.47 -1.40 3.01
N ILE A 534 -6.91 -2.63 3.24
CA ILE A 534 -8.06 -2.93 4.10
C ILE A 534 -7.56 -3.35 5.48
N ASN A 535 -8.06 -2.68 6.52
CA ASN A 535 -7.94 -3.12 7.90
C ASN A 535 -9.18 -3.94 8.28
N TYR A 536 -9.05 -5.26 8.26
CA TYR A 536 -10.16 -6.16 8.57
C TYR A 536 -10.56 -6.14 10.06
N ASN A 537 -9.69 -5.75 10.99
CA ASN A 537 -10.06 -5.71 12.42
C ASN A 537 -11.18 -4.69 12.69
N ILE A 538 -11.16 -3.58 11.94
CA ILE A 538 -12.18 -2.52 12.03
C ILE A 538 -13.08 -2.44 10.79
N ASN A 539 -12.88 -3.32 9.81
CA ASN A 539 -13.55 -3.33 8.51
C ASN A 539 -13.58 -1.95 7.86
N ARG A 540 -12.38 -1.37 7.71
CA ARG A 540 -12.20 -0.08 7.05
C ARG A 540 -11.14 -0.16 5.97
N ILE A 541 -11.36 0.57 4.89
CA ILE A 541 -10.39 0.82 3.84
C ILE A 541 -9.65 2.12 4.13
N ARG A 542 -8.33 2.11 3.92
CA ARG A 542 -7.44 3.25 4.09
C ARG A 542 -6.76 3.57 2.77
N VAL A 543 -6.69 4.85 2.44
CA VAL A 543 -6.11 5.35 1.19
C VAL A 543 -5.11 6.45 1.51
N GLY A 544 -3.88 6.28 1.06
CA GLY A 544 -2.87 7.34 1.08
C GLY A 544 -3.12 8.31 -0.07
N THR A 545 -2.89 9.59 0.15
CA THR A 545 -3.16 10.65 -0.82
C THR A 545 -1.95 11.57 -0.96
N THR A 546 -1.79 12.17 -2.14
CA THR A 546 -0.77 13.18 -2.39
C THR A 546 -1.27 14.53 -1.91
N GLY A 547 -0.73 15.01 -0.78
CA GLY A 547 -0.98 16.34 -0.24
C GLY A 547 -2.25 16.44 0.59
N ARG A 548 -2.81 15.30 1.04
CA ARG A 548 -4.00 15.20 1.91
C ARG A 548 -3.89 14.14 3.01
N GLY A 549 -2.74 13.46 3.15
CA GLY A 549 -2.51 12.43 4.16
C GLY A 549 -3.27 11.13 3.90
N VAL A 550 -3.87 10.56 4.94
CA VAL A 550 -4.58 9.27 4.86
C VAL A 550 -6.09 9.50 5.03
N TRP A 551 -6.87 8.96 4.10
CA TRP A 551 -8.32 8.89 4.16
C TRP A 551 -8.78 7.49 4.60
N GLU A 552 -9.85 7.39 5.36
CA GLU A 552 -10.39 6.12 5.84
C GLU A 552 -11.93 6.09 5.72
N HIS A 553 -12.49 4.94 5.34
CA HIS A 553 -13.93 4.70 5.27
C HIS A 553 -14.28 3.25 5.61
N ALA A 554 -15.52 2.98 6.01
CA ALA A 554 -16.03 1.61 6.14
C ALA A 554 -16.01 0.84 4.81
N LEU A 555 -16.01 -0.49 4.85
CA LEU A 555 -16.16 -1.30 3.64
C LEU A 555 -17.58 -1.18 3.07
N HIS A 556 -17.75 -1.54 1.80
CA HIS A 556 -19.06 -1.56 1.17
C HIS A 556 -19.96 -2.61 1.83
N CYS A 557 -21.18 -2.22 2.19
CA CYS A 557 -22.16 -3.11 2.78
C CYS A 557 -23.05 -3.76 1.71
N PRO A 558 -23.37 -5.06 1.84
CA PRO A 558 -24.42 -5.71 1.07
C PRO A 558 -25.75 -4.91 1.13
N PRO A 559 -26.40 -4.62 0.00
CA PRO A 559 -27.59 -3.75 -0.01
C PRO A 559 -28.86 -4.40 0.59
N ALA A 560 -28.97 -5.74 0.62
CA ALA A 560 -30.04 -6.51 1.27
C ALA A 560 -29.87 -8.03 1.01
N PRO A 561 -30.48 -8.92 1.82
CA PRO A 561 -31.23 -8.65 3.06
C PRO A 561 -30.34 -8.69 4.31
N PRO A 562 -30.80 -8.10 5.43
CA PRO A 562 -30.06 -8.20 6.70
C PRO A 562 -29.97 -9.63 7.20
N ASP A 563 -30.98 -10.46 6.95
CA ASP A 563 -30.96 -11.87 7.32
C ASP A 563 -31.35 -12.75 6.13
N ILE A 564 -30.65 -13.86 5.95
CA ILE A 564 -30.92 -14.87 4.93
C ILE A 564 -31.30 -16.20 5.60
N SER A 565 -32.26 -16.92 5.02
CA SER A 565 -32.61 -18.29 5.40
C SER A 565 -32.50 -19.21 4.21
N GLU A 566 -31.47 -20.07 4.19
CA GLU A 566 -31.24 -21.03 3.12
C GLU A 566 -31.82 -22.41 3.46
N THR A 567 -32.58 -22.98 2.52
CA THR A 567 -33.26 -24.28 2.70
C THR A 567 -33.22 -25.10 1.41
N GLY A 568 -33.40 -26.42 1.51
CA GLY A 568 -33.49 -27.29 0.33
C GLY A 568 -32.12 -27.81 -0.14
N ILE A 569 -31.90 -27.89 -1.45
CA ILE A 569 -30.66 -28.38 -2.05
C ILE A 569 -30.11 -27.29 -2.97
N HIS A 570 -28.86 -26.89 -2.78
CA HIS A 570 -28.18 -25.93 -3.65
C HIS A 570 -27.99 -26.51 -5.05
N SER A 571 -28.32 -25.74 -6.08
CA SER A 571 -28.29 -26.21 -7.48
C SER A 571 -27.07 -25.75 -8.27
N ALA A 572 -26.27 -24.84 -7.72
CA ALA A 572 -25.11 -24.24 -8.36
C ALA A 572 -24.15 -23.71 -7.28
N ASP A 573 -22.92 -23.40 -7.69
CA ASP A 573 -21.98 -22.59 -6.91
C ASP A 573 -22.61 -21.22 -6.65
N ASP A 574 -22.53 -20.74 -5.40
CA ASP A 574 -23.15 -19.47 -5.02
C ASP A 574 -22.49 -18.85 -3.78
N PHE A 575 -22.64 -17.53 -3.66
CA PHE A 575 -22.16 -16.73 -2.55
C PHE A 575 -23.33 -15.97 -1.92
N PHE A 576 -23.73 -16.36 -0.72
CA PHE A 576 -24.80 -15.71 0.03
C PHE A 576 -24.20 -14.72 1.02
N GLU A 577 -24.67 -13.46 0.98
CA GLU A 577 -24.22 -12.40 1.89
C GLU A 577 -25.40 -11.74 2.58
N ALA A 578 -25.31 -11.63 3.91
CA ALA A 578 -26.29 -10.94 4.74
C ALA A 578 -25.57 -9.93 5.63
N SER A 579 -26.11 -8.71 5.76
CA SER A 579 -25.50 -7.69 6.65
C SER A 579 -25.66 -8.03 8.14
N GLY A 580 -26.58 -8.92 8.48
CA GLY A 580 -26.84 -9.50 9.79
C GLY A 580 -26.52 -11.00 9.79
N SER A 581 -27.53 -11.88 9.78
CA SER A 581 -27.34 -13.32 9.98
C SER A 581 -27.71 -14.20 8.79
N ILE A 582 -27.07 -15.37 8.68
CA ILE A 582 -27.50 -16.44 7.77
C ILE A 582 -27.91 -17.65 8.60
N THR A 583 -29.13 -18.15 8.44
CA THR A 583 -29.55 -19.45 8.97
C THR A 583 -29.70 -20.43 7.80
N SER A 584 -29.23 -21.66 7.94
CA SER A 584 -29.32 -22.65 6.86
C SER A 584 -29.65 -24.05 7.37
N ASP A 585 -30.62 -24.70 6.74
CA ASP A 585 -30.85 -26.16 6.81
C ASP A 585 -30.64 -26.86 5.44
N ALA A 586 -30.08 -26.14 4.48
CA ALA A 586 -29.85 -26.60 3.12
C ALA A 586 -28.78 -27.71 2.99
N VAL A 587 -28.85 -28.45 1.89
CA VAL A 587 -27.85 -29.43 1.46
C VAL A 587 -26.97 -28.80 0.38
N VAL A 588 -25.65 -28.85 0.57
CA VAL A 588 -24.65 -28.53 -0.46
C VAL A 588 -24.25 -29.85 -1.13
N PRO A 589 -24.67 -30.11 -2.38
CA PRO A 589 -24.39 -31.40 -3.01
C PRO A 589 -22.94 -31.50 -3.50
N VAL A 590 -22.50 -32.73 -3.76
CA VAL A 590 -21.14 -33.00 -4.28
C VAL A 590 -20.80 -32.13 -5.49
N GLY A 591 -19.60 -31.57 -5.51
CA GLY A 591 -19.07 -30.76 -6.60
C GLY A 591 -19.60 -29.33 -6.67
N GLN A 592 -20.38 -28.86 -5.69
CA GLN A 592 -20.74 -27.44 -5.55
C GLN A 592 -19.81 -26.71 -4.58
N ASP A 593 -19.56 -25.43 -4.84
CA ASP A 593 -18.90 -24.47 -3.97
C ASP A 593 -19.89 -23.42 -3.46
N VAL A 594 -20.29 -23.52 -2.20
CA VAL A 594 -21.25 -22.60 -1.56
C VAL A 594 -20.60 -21.84 -0.42
N LYS A 595 -20.71 -20.51 -0.46
CA LYS A 595 -20.11 -19.62 0.54
C LYS A 595 -21.17 -18.78 1.24
N TYR A 596 -21.10 -18.70 2.56
CA TYR A 596 -21.97 -17.89 3.41
C TYR A 596 -21.17 -16.80 4.15
N ARG A 597 -21.51 -15.54 3.91
CA ARG A 597 -21.01 -14.36 4.65
C ARG A 597 -22.15 -13.78 5.50
N GLY A 598 -22.10 -14.00 6.81
CA GLY A 598 -22.94 -13.27 7.76
C GLY A 598 -22.21 -12.05 8.32
N GLY A 599 -22.90 -10.93 8.56
CA GLY A 599 -22.34 -9.79 9.28
C GLY A 599 -22.16 -10.05 10.77
N THR A 600 -23.08 -10.79 11.39
CA THR A 600 -23.07 -11.07 12.84
C THR A 600 -23.00 -12.56 13.18
N GLU A 601 -23.71 -13.41 12.45
CA GLU A 601 -23.79 -14.85 12.74
C GLU A 601 -24.08 -15.70 11.49
N VAL A 602 -23.58 -16.93 11.46
CA VAL A 602 -24.05 -17.98 10.53
C VAL A 602 -24.45 -19.21 11.35
N THR A 603 -25.73 -19.58 11.31
CA THR A 603 -26.30 -20.70 12.05
C THR A 603 -26.63 -21.85 11.11
N LEU A 604 -25.90 -22.96 11.23
CA LEU A 604 -26.18 -24.20 10.49
C LEU A 604 -27.13 -25.06 11.33
N GLY A 605 -28.42 -25.04 10.99
CA GLY A 605 -29.48 -25.69 11.72
C GLY A 605 -29.60 -27.20 11.43
N PRO A 606 -30.42 -27.93 12.21
CA PRO A 606 -30.75 -29.32 11.92
C PRO A 606 -31.31 -29.47 10.50
N GLY A 607 -30.68 -30.34 9.70
CA GLY A 607 -31.01 -30.52 8.28
C GLY A 607 -29.88 -30.09 7.35
N PHE A 608 -29.02 -29.16 7.79
CA PHE A 608 -27.86 -28.75 7.01
C PHE A 608 -26.91 -29.93 6.74
N HIS A 609 -26.49 -30.08 5.48
CA HIS A 609 -25.56 -31.12 5.09
C HIS A 609 -24.69 -30.69 3.90
N ALA A 610 -23.38 -30.54 4.11
CA ALA A 610 -22.42 -30.47 3.01
C ALA A 610 -21.99 -31.90 2.64
N GLU A 611 -22.32 -32.34 1.43
CA GLU A 611 -22.02 -33.69 0.96
C GLU A 611 -20.51 -33.89 0.76
N ALA A 612 -20.02 -35.12 0.92
CA ALA A 612 -18.61 -35.41 0.67
C ALA A 612 -18.22 -35.06 -0.77
N GLY A 613 -17.28 -34.13 -0.91
CA GLY A 613 -16.81 -33.62 -2.21
C GLY A 613 -17.50 -32.32 -2.66
N SER A 614 -18.35 -31.70 -1.84
CA SER A 614 -18.67 -30.27 -1.96
C SER A 614 -17.58 -29.40 -1.32
N ASP A 615 -17.48 -28.15 -1.74
CA ASP A 615 -16.81 -27.08 -0.99
C ASP A 615 -17.86 -26.20 -0.29
N PHE A 616 -17.67 -25.97 1.00
CA PHE A 616 -18.57 -25.12 1.78
C PHE A 616 -17.78 -24.29 2.78
N HIS A 617 -17.98 -22.97 2.75
CA HIS A 617 -17.33 -22.05 3.66
C HIS A 617 -18.34 -21.06 4.25
N ALA A 618 -18.43 -20.99 5.58
CA ALA A 618 -19.19 -19.98 6.30
C ALA A 618 -18.26 -19.12 7.18
N PHE A 619 -18.47 -17.81 7.17
CA PHE A 619 -17.66 -16.87 7.95
C PHE A 619 -18.43 -15.60 8.33
N ILE A 620 -17.90 -14.89 9.33
CA ILE A 620 -18.42 -13.62 9.84
C ILE A 620 -17.57 -12.48 9.31
N HIS A 621 -18.19 -11.55 8.58
CA HIS A 621 -17.53 -10.37 8.05
C HIS A 621 -18.51 -9.20 7.93
N PRO A 622 -18.69 -8.40 9.01
CA PRO A 622 -19.42 -7.15 8.92
C PRO A 622 -18.67 -6.16 8.02
N CYS A 623 -19.40 -5.25 7.39
CA CYS A 623 -18.86 -4.23 6.49
C CYS A 623 -18.50 -2.93 7.21
N ASP A 624 -19.19 -2.60 8.30
CA ASP A 624 -19.09 -1.32 9.01
C ASP A 624 -18.82 -1.44 10.52
N GLY A 625 -18.86 -2.67 11.05
CA GLY A 625 -18.58 -3.01 12.44
C GLY A 625 -17.18 -3.58 12.63
N THR A 626 -16.71 -3.65 13.88
CA THR A 626 -15.43 -4.30 14.19
C THR A 626 -15.54 -5.83 14.21
N GLY A 627 -14.41 -6.49 13.98
CA GLY A 627 -14.29 -7.94 14.04
C GLY A 627 -14.60 -8.63 12.72
N ASN A 628 -13.98 -9.79 12.53
CA ASN A 628 -14.20 -10.70 11.42
C ASN A 628 -13.74 -12.10 11.86
N SER A 629 -14.18 -13.16 11.18
CA SER A 629 -13.69 -14.52 11.44
C SER A 629 -12.46 -14.89 10.62
N PHE A 630 -11.88 -13.97 9.85
CA PHE A 630 -10.54 -14.12 9.25
C PHE A 630 -9.50 -13.98 10.37
N THR A 631 -9.47 -14.95 11.26
CA THR A 631 -8.29 -15.11 12.11
C THR A 631 -7.15 -15.58 11.22
N PRO A 632 -5.96 -14.95 11.27
CA PRO A 632 -4.75 -15.60 10.79
C PRO A 632 -4.69 -16.93 11.54
N LYS A 633 -4.86 -18.06 10.85
CA LYS A 633 -4.69 -19.39 11.45
C LYS A 633 -3.24 -19.45 11.96
N ASN A 634 -3.06 -19.13 13.25
CA ASN A 634 -1.89 -19.25 14.14
C ASN A 634 -1.59 -17.99 14.98
N LEU A 635 -2.54 -17.55 15.80
CA LEU A 635 -2.27 -16.68 16.96
C LEU A 635 -2.59 -17.43 18.27
N VAL A 636 -1.75 -18.40 18.61
CA VAL A 636 -1.50 -18.79 20.01
C VAL A 636 0.01 -19.00 20.18
N THR A 637 0.76 -17.92 20.31
CA THR A 637 2.12 -17.95 20.86
C THR A 637 2.02 -17.92 22.38
N GLY A 638 1.83 -19.09 22.99
CA GLY A 638 2.24 -19.27 24.38
C GLY A 638 3.77 -19.25 24.45
N PRO A 639 4.39 -18.67 25.48
CA PRO A 639 5.84 -18.65 25.61
C PRO A 639 6.33 -20.07 25.89
N GLY A 640 6.84 -20.76 24.87
CA GLY A 640 7.45 -22.09 25.03
C GLY A 640 7.30 -23.08 23.88
N SER A 641 6.62 -22.76 22.77
CA SER A 641 6.57 -23.67 21.62
C SER A 641 7.70 -23.36 20.64
N SER A 642 8.79 -24.12 20.74
CA SER A 642 9.85 -24.16 19.74
C SER A 642 9.29 -24.46 18.34
N ASN A 643 9.80 -23.72 17.35
CA ASN A 643 9.68 -24.04 15.93
C ASN A 643 10.06 -25.49 15.69
N HIS A 644 9.08 -26.33 15.36
CA HIS A 644 9.31 -27.55 14.63
C HIS A 644 8.81 -27.33 13.22
N ASP A 645 9.77 -27.33 12.29
CA ASP A 645 9.55 -27.48 10.86
C ASP A 645 8.47 -28.53 10.62
N ARG A 646 7.33 -28.09 10.07
CA ARG A 646 6.44 -29.01 9.38
C ARG A 646 6.88 -29.05 7.93
N ASP A 647 7.79 -29.97 7.66
CA ASP A 647 7.68 -30.73 6.42
C ASP A 647 6.22 -31.18 6.28
N LYS A 648 5.70 -31.22 5.05
CA LYS A 648 4.42 -31.87 4.75
C LYS A 648 4.51 -33.37 5.10
N GLU A 649 4.45 -33.73 6.38
CA GLU A 649 3.86 -34.98 6.79
C GLU A 649 2.36 -34.79 6.56
N GLU A 650 1.80 -35.52 5.58
CA GLU A 650 0.37 -35.79 5.51
C GLU A 650 -0.11 -36.06 6.94
N GLN A 651 -1.04 -35.24 7.45
CA GLN A 651 -1.69 -35.55 8.71
C GLN A 651 -2.43 -36.87 8.53
N ALA A 652 -1.80 -37.96 8.94
CA ALA A 652 -2.40 -39.27 8.81
C ALA A 652 -3.75 -39.32 9.54
N LEU A 653 -3.91 -38.64 10.67
CA LEU A 653 -5.18 -38.57 11.39
C LEU A 653 -5.97 -37.29 11.03
N SER A 654 -7.09 -37.46 10.34
CA SER A 654 -8.09 -36.42 10.09
C SER A 654 -9.28 -36.56 11.03
N ILE A 655 -9.70 -35.46 11.66
CA ILE A 655 -10.83 -35.40 12.59
C ILE A 655 -11.83 -34.38 12.06
N PHE A 656 -13.03 -34.84 11.69
CA PHE A 656 -14.08 -33.99 11.15
C PHE A 656 -15.21 -33.89 12.17
N PRO A 657 -15.52 -32.70 12.73
CA PRO A 657 -16.75 -32.52 13.48
C PRO A 657 -17.94 -32.72 12.55
N ASN A 658 -18.97 -33.44 13.01
CA ASN A 658 -20.29 -33.48 12.37
C ASN A 658 -21.29 -32.69 13.25
N PRO A 659 -21.33 -31.35 13.11
CA PRO A 659 -22.06 -30.48 14.03
C PRO A 659 -23.58 -30.72 14.05
N ALA A 660 -24.17 -31.31 13.00
CA ALA A 660 -25.61 -31.59 12.94
C ALA A 660 -26.04 -32.90 13.65
N GLY A 661 -25.10 -33.83 13.87
CA GLY A 661 -25.40 -35.19 14.37
C GLY A 661 -24.96 -35.48 15.79
N GLY A 662 -24.21 -34.59 16.44
CA GLY A 662 -23.53 -34.89 17.71
C GLY A 662 -22.45 -35.96 17.55
N GLU A 663 -21.87 -36.10 16.35
CA GLU A 663 -20.86 -37.11 16.02
C GLU A 663 -19.54 -36.45 15.63
N VAL A 664 -18.45 -37.20 15.76
CA VAL A 664 -17.14 -36.86 15.19
C VAL A 664 -16.66 -38.02 14.34
N ASN A 665 -16.17 -37.72 13.15
CA ASN A 665 -15.56 -38.70 12.25
C ASN A 665 -14.05 -38.73 12.45
N LEU A 666 -13.50 -39.92 12.66
CA LEU A 666 -12.07 -40.20 12.75
C LEU A 666 -11.65 -40.95 11.49
N GLN A 667 -10.76 -40.36 10.69
CA GLN A 667 -10.14 -41.00 9.53
C GLN A 667 -8.64 -41.07 9.75
N LEU A 668 -8.05 -42.24 9.49
CA LEU A 668 -6.61 -42.43 9.58
C LEU A 668 -6.09 -42.93 8.22
N ASP A 669 -5.26 -42.15 7.54
CA ASP A 669 -4.68 -42.46 6.24
C ASP A 669 -3.30 -43.13 6.40
N GLY A 670 -2.91 -44.00 5.45
CA GLY A 670 -1.60 -44.68 5.47
C GLY A 670 -1.44 -45.82 6.49
N MET A 671 -2.54 -46.47 6.89
CA MET A 671 -2.52 -47.56 7.87
C MET A 671 -2.12 -48.93 7.35
N ASP A 672 -1.65 -49.77 8.27
CA ASP A 672 -1.54 -51.22 8.08
C ASP A 672 -2.93 -51.87 8.30
N PRO A 673 -3.57 -52.45 7.28
CA PRO A 673 -4.90 -53.04 7.40
C PRO A 673 -4.96 -54.26 8.33
N ASP A 674 -3.81 -54.86 8.66
CA ASP A 674 -3.72 -56.07 9.48
C ASP A 674 -3.53 -55.77 10.99
N LEU A 675 -3.40 -54.50 11.38
CA LEU A 675 -3.23 -54.08 12.78
C LEU A 675 -4.46 -53.36 13.35
N PRO A 676 -4.89 -53.66 14.59
CA PRO A 676 -5.99 -52.95 15.22
C PRO A 676 -5.58 -51.52 15.59
N ALA A 677 -6.40 -50.53 15.22
CA ALA A 677 -6.28 -49.15 15.64
C ALA A 677 -7.25 -48.85 16.78
N LEU A 678 -6.77 -48.21 17.85
CA LEU A 678 -7.55 -47.83 19.03
C LEU A 678 -7.58 -46.31 19.15
N TYR A 679 -8.77 -45.75 19.38
CA TYR A 679 -8.91 -44.33 19.69
C TYR A 679 -9.28 -44.11 21.15
N ARG A 680 -8.84 -42.97 21.70
CA ARG A 680 -9.22 -42.45 23.03
C ARG A 680 -9.55 -40.98 22.89
N ILE A 681 -10.55 -40.52 23.63
CA ILE A 681 -10.97 -39.12 23.68
C ILE A 681 -10.80 -38.63 25.11
N PHE A 682 -10.21 -37.45 25.26
CA PHE A 682 -9.99 -36.76 26.53
C PHE A 682 -10.70 -35.42 26.52
N ASP A 683 -11.25 -35.02 27.65
CA ASP A 683 -11.78 -33.66 27.84
C ASP A 683 -10.64 -32.64 28.06
N ALA A 684 -11.03 -31.36 28.17
CA ALA A 684 -10.10 -30.25 28.40
C ALA A 684 -9.30 -30.36 29.73
N THR A 685 -9.69 -31.25 30.64
CA THR A 685 -8.95 -31.54 31.89
C THR A 685 -8.00 -32.74 31.75
N ALA A 686 -7.81 -33.22 30.53
CA ALA A 686 -7.06 -34.43 30.19
C ALA A 686 -7.62 -35.72 30.81
N LYS A 687 -8.89 -35.71 31.22
CA LYS A 687 -9.59 -36.91 31.67
C LYS A 687 -10.12 -37.67 30.45
N GLN A 688 -9.80 -38.96 30.35
CA GLN A 688 -10.34 -39.82 29.29
C GLN A 688 -11.86 -39.95 29.47
N VAL A 689 -12.60 -39.53 28.45
CA VAL A 689 -14.07 -39.58 28.41
C VAL A 689 -14.59 -40.68 27.48
N TYR A 690 -13.78 -41.13 26.51
CA TYR A 690 -14.19 -42.18 25.58
C TYR A 690 -13.00 -43.05 25.13
N GLN A 691 -13.28 -44.30 24.73
CA GLN A 691 -12.33 -45.15 24.01
C GLN A 691 -13.04 -46.16 23.12
N GLY A 692 -12.42 -46.56 22.02
CA GLY A 692 -12.95 -47.58 21.13
C GLY A 692 -11.91 -48.11 20.14
N ALA A 693 -12.29 -49.15 19.40
CA ALA A 693 -11.55 -49.59 18.22
C ALA A 693 -12.02 -48.79 17.01
N MET A 694 -11.08 -48.38 16.16
CA MET A 694 -11.45 -47.79 14.88
C MET A 694 -11.98 -48.86 13.93
N THR A 695 -13.10 -48.56 13.28
CA THR A 695 -13.52 -49.21 12.04
C THR A 695 -12.87 -48.46 10.89
N LEU A 696 -12.02 -49.12 10.12
CA LEU A 696 -11.27 -48.48 9.04
C LEU A 696 -12.09 -48.45 7.74
N PRO A 697 -11.91 -47.44 6.87
CA PRO A 697 -11.01 -46.29 7.00
C PRO A 697 -11.58 -45.13 7.85
N LEU A 698 -12.88 -45.17 8.17
CA LEU A 698 -13.61 -44.09 8.85
C LEU A 698 -14.40 -44.63 10.04
N THR A 699 -14.15 -44.08 11.24
CA THR A 699 -14.90 -44.39 12.45
C THR A 699 -15.77 -43.21 12.86
N ARG A 700 -17.06 -43.44 13.06
CA ARG A 700 -17.97 -42.44 13.65
C ARG A 700 -18.01 -42.62 15.17
N VAL A 701 -17.87 -41.52 15.89
CA VAL A 701 -17.94 -41.50 17.35
C VAL A 701 -19.04 -40.55 17.77
N ASP A 702 -20.04 -41.07 18.47
CA ASP A 702 -21.07 -40.27 19.12
C ASP A 702 -20.44 -39.50 20.29
N VAL A 703 -20.49 -38.18 20.19
CA VAL A 703 -19.99 -37.23 21.18
C VAL A 703 -21.11 -36.32 21.68
N SER A 704 -22.38 -36.66 21.42
CA SER A 704 -23.56 -35.82 21.72
C SER A 704 -23.71 -35.47 23.21
N THR A 705 -23.10 -36.24 24.11
CA THR A 705 -23.09 -35.98 25.55
C THR A 705 -21.84 -35.24 26.05
N LEU A 706 -20.91 -34.92 25.15
CA LEU A 706 -19.64 -34.26 25.46
C LEU A 706 -19.69 -32.79 25.01
N GLN A 707 -19.03 -31.92 25.74
CA GLN A 707 -18.99 -30.48 25.45
C GLN A 707 -17.57 -29.93 25.64
N GLY A 708 -17.23 -28.91 24.87
CA GLY A 708 -15.96 -28.21 24.93
C GLY A 708 -14.86 -28.82 24.04
N LEU A 709 -13.61 -28.49 24.36
CA LEU A 709 -12.44 -28.98 23.65
C LEU A 709 -12.16 -30.45 24.00
N LEU A 710 -12.14 -31.30 22.98
CA LEU A 710 -11.80 -32.71 23.07
C LEU A 710 -10.44 -32.98 22.39
N LEU A 711 -9.58 -33.74 23.07
CA LEU A 711 -8.35 -34.27 22.51
C LEU A 711 -8.58 -35.73 22.11
N VAL A 712 -8.35 -36.06 20.84
CA VAL A 712 -8.47 -37.41 20.31
C VAL A 712 -7.09 -37.98 20.05
N THR A 713 -6.86 -39.22 20.46
CA THR A 713 -5.60 -39.93 20.23
C THR A 713 -5.89 -41.27 19.61
N VAL A 714 -5.20 -41.61 18.52
CA VAL A 714 -5.29 -42.91 17.86
C VAL A 714 -3.96 -43.64 17.99
N GLU A 715 -3.97 -44.93 18.29
CA GLU A 715 -2.78 -45.78 18.44
C GLU A 715 -2.93 -47.04 17.57
N GLN A 716 -1.92 -47.33 16.73
CA GLN A 716 -1.84 -48.54 15.88
C GLN A 716 -0.37 -48.92 15.71
N GLY A 717 -0.01 -50.19 15.95
CA GLY A 717 1.35 -50.69 15.70
C GLY A 717 2.48 -49.98 16.45
N GLY A 718 2.18 -49.39 17.62
CA GLY A 718 3.15 -48.62 18.42
C GLY A 718 3.34 -47.16 17.98
N LYS A 719 2.64 -46.73 16.92
CA LYS A 719 2.53 -45.32 16.52
C LYS A 719 1.31 -44.68 17.17
N ARG A 720 1.40 -43.38 17.44
CA ARG A 720 0.32 -42.59 18.05
C ARG A 720 0.11 -41.31 17.25
N TRP A 721 -1.14 -41.03 16.91
CA TRP A 721 -1.58 -39.80 16.29
C TRP A 721 -2.48 -39.04 17.26
N MET A 722 -2.48 -37.72 17.17
CA MET A 722 -3.32 -36.88 18.02
C MET A 722 -3.92 -35.75 17.21
N GLY A 723 -5.17 -35.41 17.53
CA GLY A 723 -5.83 -34.23 17.01
C GLY A 723 -6.82 -33.68 18.02
N LYS A 724 -7.40 -32.50 17.73
CA LYS A 724 -8.36 -31.84 18.60
C LYS A 724 -9.64 -31.53 17.84
N VAL A 725 -10.76 -31.56 18.54
CA VAL A 725 -12.07 -31.16 18.02
C VAL A 725 -12.82 -30.39 19.11
N VAL A 726 -13.61 -29.39 18.71
CA VAL A 726 -14.48 -28.65 19.62
C VAL A 726 -15.91 -29.10 19.35
N VAL A 727 -16.61 -29.51 20.41
CA VAL A 727 -18.03 -29.92 20.36
C VAL A 727 -18.82 -28.95 21.22
N GLN A 728 -19.93 -28.43 20.70
CA GLN A 728 -20.80 -27.47 21.40
C GLN A 728 -22.00 -28.16 22.04
#